data_AF-A0A9D6BPY5-F1
#
_entry.id   AF-A0A9D6BPY5-F1
#
_cell.length_a   1.000
_cell.length_b   1.000
_cell.length_c   1.000
_cell.angle_alpha   90.00
_cell.angle_beta   90.00
_cell.angle_gamma   90.00
#
_symmetry.space_group_name_H-M   'P 1'
#
loop_
_entity.id
_entity.type
_entity.pdbx_description
1 polymer ?
#
loop_
_entity_poly.entity_id
_entity_poly.type
_entity_poly.pdbx_seq_one_letter_code
_entity_poly.pdbx_strand_id
1 'polypeptide(L)'
;MNQIFVSIFFVFALSPNLFAWNLLGYRPAWLQDAYSEVARMGRQIRDSVREVKPLSLGSAWVPLTRIGDDYIAQMIQRDQRMKELRQKMHRLRQIDKASEASAAEEELLRLIELGALPEKRSKTGALKIGLELRDATPGELSLPASGAKDSVPGLRLVPAGGPPPQPEPLPAGVRQDLPDPWIPWGISERVFKNKTLVSNATYAKAEVLPTDPEWRFIWRCFYHDKPTKWGLSRVYCIHNRDQTSAFEANIALLERDNSAQPTWNTEPLADQRAKVIERWKEAVAPFSPFHTMESDGRRRTFKNTKVLPLWHGSSLKKCNGIANSGFKFFGKFNLEDEPEGESLSSTDDGYFGSGIYFTNSARYAADIYSRGHLMMGWVSMTEPFPVVGDPYQPDIAFLRGATAYRNYNAHYIPVVPIDPSFDCEHYYPCLKDEAPVCDELVVFQSSQALPRYWVELQVEHPGMARPSQSPAFVEDLIPVLMQVLQQPEVDRDKKLRNVLNQHLERLLKQASDDDLEEDQLKMYQQLAQLFNGQGKVDKSVRQALTGASRGPAAVPVQVSQAVAPVLAQSVLLSDIIHTQAMRSDPLSRARGWYEGPRDAQDVPALEWGPKSPKEMTFEEAKVYAASRLSKGWRLPTIWELEMLYQQDRLLRDDGSYWSGTLIHDHPDAWVLYFFDGDVDHGFMGDGSYARCVRDVDVFTF
;
A
#
# COMPACT_ATOMS: atom_id res chain seq x y z
N MET A 1 -41.68 -14.03 34.96
CA MET A 1 -41.10 -12.75 34.49
C MET A 1 -39.67 -12.88 33.99
N ASN A 2 -38.73 -13.48 34.74
CA ASN A 2 -37.33 -13.61 34.28
C ASN A 2 -37.15 -14.39 32.96
N GLN A 3 -37.91 -15.48 32.73
CA GLN A 3 -37.89 -16.18 31.43
C GLN A 3 -38.43 -15.33 30.27
N ILE A 4 -39.41 -14.45 30.52
CA ILE A 4 -39.97 -13.56 29.49
C ILE A 4 -38.95 -12.47 29.14
N PHE A 5 -38.25 -11.93 30.15
CA PHE A 5 -37.17 -10.96 29.95
C PHE A 5 -36.00 -11.55 29.16
N VAL A 6 -35.59 -12.79 29.45
CA VAL A 6 -34.51 -13.48 28.72
C VAL A 6 -34.91 -13.71 27.25
N SER A 7 -36.15 -14.12 26.97
CA SER A 7 -36.62 -14.32 25.59
C SER A 7 -36.73 -13.01 24.80
N ILE A 8 -37.15 -11.91 25.43
CA ILE A 8 -37.20 -10.58 24.79
C ILE A 8 -35.78 -10.10 24.48
N PHE A 9 -34.84 -10.25 25.42
CA PHE A 9 -33.44 -9.86 25.21
C PHE A 9 -32.75 -10.66 24.09
N PHE A 10 -33.08 -11.95 23.96
CA PHE A 10 -32.56 -12.82 22.90
C PHE A 10 -33.06 -12.40 21.50
N VAL A 11 -34.32 -11.96 21.39
CA VAL A 11 -34.91 -11.48 20.13
C VAL A 11 -34.30 -10.13 19.69
N PHE A 12 -34.02 -9.23 20.65
CA PHE A 12 -33.37 -7.95 20.35
C PHE A 12 -31.88 -8.10 19.99
N ALA A 13 -31.16 -9.04 20.61
CA ALA A 13 -29.74 -9.26 20.35
C ALA A 13 -29.44 -9.91 18.98
N LEU A 14 -30.38 -10.67 18.41
CA LEU A 14 -30.23 -11.35 17.11
C LEU A 14 -30.72 -10.51 15.91
N SER A 15 -31.44 -9.41 16.14
CA SER A 15 -32.06 -8.61 15.09
C SER A 15 -31.08 -7.95 14.09
N PRO A 16 -29.88 -7.46 14.49
CA PRO A 16 -28.95 -6.83 13.55
C PRO A 16 -28.35 -7.83 12.55
N ASN A 17 -28.06 -9.05 13.03
CA ASN A 17 -27.49 -10.11 12.21
C ASN A 17 -28.54 -10.71 11.25
N LEU A 18 -29.79 -10.87 11.67
CA LEU A 18 -30.88 -11.32 10.79
C LEU A 18 -31.21 -10.30 9.69
N PHE A 19 -31.02 -9.00 9.96
CA PHE A 19 -31.23 -7.92 8.99
C PHE A 19 -30.18 -7.92 7.88
N ALA A 20 -28.91 -8.20 8.21
CA ALA A 20 -27.82 -8.29 7.24
C ALA A 20 -28.03 -9.43 6.22
N TRP A 21 -28.59 -10.57 6.64
CA TRP A 21 -28.85 -11.70 5.75
C TRP A 21 -30.02 -11.45 4.78
N ASN A 22 -30.99 -10.61 5.17
CA ASN A 22 -32.11 -10.21 4.32
C ASN A 22 -31.71 -9.16 3.26
N LEU A 23 -30.68 -8.36 3.53
CA LEU A 23 -30.07 -7.46 2.54
C LEU A 23 -29.32 -8.22 1.44
N LEU A 24 -28.78 -9.40 1.76
CA LEU A 24 -27.98 -10.24 0.86
C LEU A 24 -28.79 -11.25 0.03
N GLY A 25 -30.13 -11.25 0.13
CA GLY A 25 -30.99 -12.09 -0.71
C GLY A 25 -30.98 -13.60 -0.42
N TYR A 26 -30.31 -14.04 0.65
CA TYR A 26 -30.24 -15.45 1.03
C TYR A 26 -31.39 -15.81 1.98
N ARG A 27 -32.27 -16.74 1.58
CA ARG A 27 -33.34 -17.29 2.44
C ARG A 27 -33.25 -18.81 2.53
N PRO A 28 -32.51 -19.35 3.50
CA PRO A 28 -32.62 -20.77 3.80
C PRO A 28 -33.97 -21.05 4.48
N ALA A 29 -34.60 -22.18 4.18
CA ALA A 29 -35.96 -22.53 4.61
C ALA A 29 -36.15 -22.44 6.15
N TRP A 30 -35.13 -22.80 6.92
CA TRP A 30 -35.14 -22.73 8.38
C TRP A 30 -35.32 -21.31 8.94
N LEU A 31 -34.96 -20.27 8.17
CA LEU A 31 -35.13 -18.87 8.57
C LEU A 31 -36.61 -18.48 8.56
N GLN A 32 -37.38 -19.01 7.61
CA GLN A 32 -38.82 -18.77 7.51
C GLN A 32 -39.57 -19.49 8.63
N ASP A 33 -39.10 -20.67 9.02
CA ASP A 33 -39.59 -21.39 10.20
C ASP A 33 -39.26 -20.61 11.49
N ALA A 34 -38.06 -20.05 11.61
CA ALA A 34 -37.67 -19.21 12.75
C ALA A 34 -38.53 -17.94 12.88
N TYR A 35 -38.81 -17.24 11.77
CA TYR A 35 -39.72 -16.09 11.78
C TYR A 35 -41.15 -16.47 12.17
N SER A 36 -41.62 -17.63 11.70
CA SER A 36 -42.96 -18.14 12.01
C SER A 36 -43.08 -18.53 13.48
N GLU A 37 -42.01 -19.09 14.05
CA GLU A 37 -41.92 -19.47 15.45
C GLU A 37 -41.82 -18.25 16.39
N VAL A 38 -41.03 -17.24 16.04
CA VAL A 38 -41.00 -15.97 16.78
C VAL A 38 -42.37 -15.27 16.73
N ALA A 39 -43.05 -15.29 15.59
CA ALA A 39 -44.41 -14.75 15.48
C ALA A 39 -45.44 -15.56 16.29
N ARG A 40 -45.29 -16.89 16.36
CA ARG A 40 -46.10 -17.78 17.19
C ARG A 40 -45.89 -17.50 18.68
N MET A 41 -44.64 -17.35 19.12
CA MET A 41 -44.27 -17.00 20.49
C MET A 41 -44.80 -15.60 20.88
N GLY A 42 -44.70 -14.62 19.98
CA GLY A 42 -45.25 -13.28 20.20
C GLY A 42 -46.76 -13.29 20.40
N ARG A 43 -47.50 -14.13 19.66
CA ARG A 43 -48.95 -14.34 19.87
C ARG A 43 -49.23 -15.02 21.22
N GLN A 44 -48.51 -16.08 21.56
CA GLN A 44 -48.67 -16.75 22.86
C GLN A 44 -48.40 -15.83 24.04
N ILE A 45 -47.37 -14.97 23.97
CA ILE A 45 -47.08 -13.98 25.02
C ILE A 45 -48.22 -12.96 25.12
N ARG A 46 -48.72 -12.45 23.97
CA ARG A 46 -49.85 -11.51 23.94
C ARG A 46 -51.12 -12.10 24.55
N ASP A 47 -51.42 -13.35 24.24
CA ASP A 47 -52.61 -14.04 24.76
C ASP A 47 -52.46 -14.36 26.25
N SER A 48 -51.26 -14.76 26.69
CA SER A 48 -50.94 -14.97 28.10
C SER A 48 -51.02 -13.69 28.93
N VAL A 49 -50.65 -12.53 28.35
CA VAL A 49 -50.78 -11.22 29.00
C VAL A 49 -52.23 -10.76 29.10
N ARG A 50 -53.11 -11.17 28.17
CA ARG A 50 -54.55 -10.88 28.22
C ARG A 50 -55.30 -11.65 29.31
N GLU A 51 -54.84 -12.84 29.69
CA GLU A 51 -55.48 -13.66 30.72
C GLU A 51 -55.14 -13.26 32.16
N VAL A 52 -54.09 -12.46 32.37
CA VAL A 52 -53.74 -11.96 33.70
C VAL A 52 -54.68 -10.80 34.08
N LYS A 53 -55.65 -11.08 34.96
CA LYS A 53 -56.55 -10.06 35.54
C LYS A 53 -55.75 -8.90 36.14
N PRO A 54 -56.21 -7.64 35.99
CA PRO A 54 -55.45 -6.48 36.41
C PRO A 54 -55.45 -6.39 37.94
N LEU A 55 -54.33 -6.75 38.56
CA LEU A 55 -53.96 -6.20 39.86
C LEU A 55 -53.31 -4.84 39.62
N SER A 56 -53.82 -3.84 40.34
CA SER A 56 -53.52 -2.42 40.21
C SER A 56 -52.01 -2.13 40.19
N LEU A 57 -51.46 -1.91 39.00
CA LEU A 57 -50.20 -1.21 38.79
C LEU A 57 -50.42 -0.22 37.63
N GLY A 58 -50.36 1.06 37.98
CA GLY A 58 -50.81 2.19 37.15
C GLY A 58 -49.94 2.47 35.91
N SER A 59 -50.59 3.15 34.96
CA SER A 59 -50.14 4.11 33.93
C SER A 59 -48.81 3.96 33.15
N ALA A 60 -47.92 3.02 33.45
CA ALA A 60 -46.61 2.91 32.81
C ALA A 60 -46.54 1.93 31.61
N TRP A 61 -47.58 1.11 31.38
CA TRP A 61 -47.55 0.05 30.36
C TRP A 61 -48.16 0.42 29.01
N VAL A 62 -49.09 1.40 28.97
CA VAL A 62 -49.73 1.87 27.73
C VAL A 62 -48.74 2.50 26.71
N PRO A 63 -47.66 3.18 27.12
CA PRO A 63 -46.68 3.73 26.16
C PRO A 63 -45.85 2.65 25.44
N LEU A 64 -45.52 1.54 26.11
CA LEU A 64 -44.61 0.50 25.59
C LEU A 64 -45.26 -0.36 24.50
N THR A 65 -46.55 -0.67 24.61
CA THR A 65 -47.29 -1.38 23.55
C THR A 65 -47.47 -0.51 22.32
N ARG A 66 -47.69 0.80 22.50
CA ARG A 66 -47.88 1.75 21.40
C ARG A 66 -46.59 1.97 20.60
N ILE A 67 -45.44 2.05 21.28
CA ILE A 67 -44.11 2.13 20.63
C ILE A 67 -43.81 0.86 19.82
N GLY A 68 -44.19 -0.32 20.33
CA GLY A 68 -44.04 -1.59 19.61
C GLY A 68 -44.89 -1.67 18.34
N ASP A 69 -46.16 -1.24 18.43
CA ASP A 69 -47.08 -1.25 17.29
C ASP A 69 -46.68 -0.22 16.22
N ASP A 70 -46.24 0.98 16.62
CA ASP A 70 -45.73 2.00 15.70
C ASP A 70 -44.44 1.57 15.00
N TYR A 71 -43.56 0.86 15.71
CA TYR A 71 -42.33 0.31 15.13
C TYR A 71 -42.61 -0.80 14.11
N ILE A 72 -43.55 -1.71 14.42
CA ILE A 72 -43.97 -2.77 13.49
C ILE A 72 -44.65 -2.16 12.26
N ALA A 73 -45.51 -1.15 12.43
CA ALA A 73 -46.14 -0.44 11.32
C ALA A 73 -45.12 0.24 10.39
N GLN A 74 -44.09 0.89 10.96
CA GLN A 74 -42.99 1.48 10.20
C GLN A 74 -42.16 0.43 9.44
N MET A 75 -41.91 -0.74 10.04
CA MET A 75 -41.23 -1.84 9.35
C MET A 75 -42.03 -2.38 8.17
N ILE A 76 -43.35 -2.55 8.32
CA ILE A 76 -44.25 -3.00 7.25
C ILE A 76 -44.28 -1.98 6.10
N GLN A 77 -44.39 -0.69 6.43
CA GLN A 77 -44.40 0.39 5.43
C GLN A 77 -43.06 0.46 4.68
N ARG A 78 -41.92 0.24 5.37
CA ARG A 78 -40.60 0.23 4.75
C ARG A 78 -40.39 -0.99 3.84
N ASP A 79 -40.90 -2.17 4.21
CA ASP A 79 -40.88 -3.37 3.35
C ASP A 79 -41.72 -3.18 2.07
N GLN A 80 -42.90 -2.55 2.18
CA GLN A 80 -43.73 -2.21 1.02
C GLN A 80 -43.03 -1.25 0.07
N ARG A 81 -42.40 -0.18 0.59
CA ARG A 81 -41.64 0.78 -0.23
C ARG A 81 -40.46 0.12 -0.96
N MET A 82 -39.79 -0.84 -0.32
CA MET A 82 -38.69 -1.60 -0.95
C MET A 82 -39.18 -2.54 -2.05
N LYS A 83 -40.37 -3.15 -1.89
CA LYS A 83 -41.01 -3.96 -2.95
C LYS A 83 -41.36 -3.12 -4.17
N GLU A 84 -41.90 -1.91 -3.96
CA GLU A 84 -42.19 -0.96 -5.05
C GLU A 84 -40.91 -0.53 -5.78
N LEU A 85 -39.84 -0.22 -5.04
CA LEU A 85 -38.56 0.16 -5.63
C LEU A 85 -37.97 -0.96 -6.50
N ARG A 86 -38.03 -2.21 -6.02
CA ARG A 86 -37.58 -3.39 -6.78
C ARG A 86 -38.39 -3.59 -8.05
N GLN A 87 -39.71 -3.43 -8.00
CA GLN A 87 -40.56 -3.49 -9.19
C GLN A 87 -40.22 -2.38 -10.19
N LYS A 88 -39.96 -1.16 -9.71
CA LYS A 88 -39.55 -0.04 -10.55
C LYS A 88 -38.20 -0.29 -11.22
N MET A 89 -37.20 -0.78 -10.48
CA MET A 89 -35.90 -1.15 -11.05
C MET A 89 -35.99 -2.30 -12.05
N HIS A 90 -36.85 -3.29 -11.79
CA HIS A 90 -37.09 -4.36 -12.75
C HIS A 90 -37.70 -3.84 -14.05
N ARG A 91 -38.66 -2.90 -13.97
CA ARG A 91 -39.22 -2.23 -15.16
C ARG A 91 -38.17 -1.42 -15.92
N LEU A 92 -37.33 -0.66 -15.23
CA LEU A 92 -36.24 0.11 -15.85
C LEU A 92 -35.25 -0.80 -16.60
N ARG A 93 -34.84 -1.92 -15.99
CA ARG A 93 -33.98 -2.92 -16.65
C ARG A 93 -34.63 -3.58 -17.87
N GLN A 94 -35.95 -3.69 -17.90
CA GLN A 94 -36.66 -4.18 -19.09
C GLN A 94 -36.74 -3.13 -20.19
N ILE A 95 -36.83 -1.85 -19.82
CA ILE A 95 -36.80 -0.72 -20.77
C ILE A 95 -35.40 -0.60 -21.40
N ASP A 96 -34.33 -0.64 -20.62
CA ASP A 96 -32.95 -0.56 -21.14
C ASP A 96 -32.62 -1.72 -22.07
N LYS A 97 -33.02 -2.95 -21.70
CA LYS A 97 -32.86 -4.12 -22.59
C LYS A 97 -33.65 -4.00 -23.88
N ALA A 98 -34.82 -3.37 -23.85
CA ALA A 98 -35.63 -3.14 -25.03
C ALA A 98 -35.03 -2.03 -25.92
N SER A 99 -34.43 -0.97 -25.33
CA SER A 99 -33.74 0.07 -26.11
C SER A 99 -32.42 -0.43 -26.71
N GLU A 100 -31.65 -1.24 -25.97
CA GLU A 100 -30.44 -1.87 -26.48
C GLU A 100 -30.74 -2.85 -27.62
N ALA A 101 -31.80 -3.65 -27.49
CA ALA A 101 -32.25 -4.54 -28.56
C ALA A 101 -32.72 -3.75 -29.80
N SER A 102 -33.44 -2.65 -29.61
CA SER A 102 -33.89 -1.77 -30.71
C SER A 102 -32.72 -1.06 -31.40
N ALA A 103 -31.72 -0.60 -30.64
CA ALA A 103 -30.53 0.04 -31.19
C ALA A 103 -29.64 -0.96 -31.95
N ALA A 104 -29.52 -2.19 -31.44
CA ALA A 104 -28.81 -3.27 -32.13
C ALA A 104 -29.52 -3.69 -33.43
N GLU A 105 -30.86 -3.69 -33.45
CA GLU A 105 -31.65 -3.99 -34.65
C GLU A 105 -31.54 -2.86 -35.70
N GLU A 106 -31.54 -1.59 -35.27
CA GLU A 106 -31.36 -0.43 -36.15
C GLU A 106 -29.93 -0.37 -36.73
N GLU A 107 -28.91 -0.68 -35.94
CA GLU A 107 -27.52 -0.77 -36.41
C GLU A 107 -27.31 -1.96 -37.35
N LEU A 108 -27.97 -3.10 -37.09
CA LEU A 108 -27.96 -4.25 -38.00
C LEU A 108 -28.62 -3.90 -39.35
N LEU A 109 -29.73 -3.16 -39.35
CA LEU A 109 -30.39 -2.68 -40.56
C LEU A 109 -29.51 -1.67 -41.32
N ARG A 110 -28.83 -0.76 -40.63
CA ARG A 110 -27.83 0.14 -41.21
C ARG A 110 -26.69 -0.60 -41.88
N LEU A 111 -26.15 -1.63 -41.23
CA LEU A 111 -25.05 -2.43 -41.77
C LEU A 111 -25.47 -3.25 -43.00
N ILE A 112 -26.75 -3.64 -43.08
CA ILE A 112 -27.34 -4.28 -44.26
C ILE A 112 -27.52 -3.26 -45.41
N GLU A 113 -28.01 -2.05 -45.13
CA GLU A 113 -28.17 -0.99 -46.14
C GLU A 113 -26.82 -0.50 -46.71
N LEU A 114 -25.75 -0.52 -45.90
CA LEU A 114 -24.40 -0.14 -46.30
C LEU A 114 -23.65 -1.23 -47.09
N GLY A 115 -24.26 -2.39 -47.33
CA GLY A 115 -23.65 -3.48 -48.08
C GLY A 115 -22.42 -4.11 -47.39
N ALA A 116 -22.26 -3.90 -46.08
CA ALA A 116 -21.15 -4.42 -45.28
C ALA A 116 -21.25 -5.93 -45.00
N LEU A 117 -22.36 -6.57 -45.38
CA LEU A 117 -22.58 -8.01 -45.27
C LEU A 117 -22.93 -8.61 -46.64
N PRO A 118 -22.31 -9.74 -47.03
CA PRO A 118 -22.53 -10.33 -48.35
C PRO A 118 -23.93 -10.93 -48.47
N GLU A 119 -24.68 -10.50 -49.49
CA GLU A 119 -25.96 -11.10 -49.90
C GLU A 119 -25.79 -12.60 -50.19
N LYS A 120 -26.35 -13.46 -49.34
CA LYS A 120 -26.71 -14.83 -49.74
C LYS A 120 -28.22 -14.98 -49.75
N ARG A 121 -28.76 -15.07 -50.97
CA ARG A 121 -30.16 -15.43 -51.25
C ARG A 121 -30.47 -16.86 -50.80
N SER A 122 -31.36 -16.90 -49.80
CA SER A 122 -32.53 -17.77 -49.56
C SER A 122 -32.49 -19.27 -49.88
N LYS A 123 -32.92 -20.06 -48.88
CA LYS A 123 -34.24 -20.72 -48.89
C LYS A 123 -34.58 -21.37 -47.54
N THR A 124 -35.68 -20.88 -46.95
CA THR A 124 -36.72 -21.59 -46.17
C THR A 124 -36.31 -22.60 -45.09
N GLY A 125 -36.76 -22.34 -43.86
CA GLY A 125 -37.00 -23.40 -42.87
C GLY A 125 -36.94 -22.90 -41.44
N ALA A 126 -38.09 -22.53 -40.88
CA ALA A 126 -38.25 -22.28 -39.45
C ALA A 126 -37.75 -23.48 -38.64
N LEU A 127 -36.83 -23.26 -37.70
CA LEU A 127 -36.56 -24.26 -36.66
C LEU A 127 -36.18 -23.60 -35.34
N LYS A 128 -37.14 -23.79 -34.44
CA LYS A 128 -37.16 -23.60 -33.00
C LYS A 128 -36.16 -24.57 -32.37
N ILE A 129 -35.15 -24.08 -31.66
CA ILE A 129 -34.28 -24.87 -30.78
C ILE A 129 -34.02 -23.96 -29.56
N GLY A 130 -34.50 -24.20 -28.35
CA GLY A 130 -34.85 -25.46 -27.70
C GLY A 130 -33.65 -25.96 -26.92
N LEU A 131 -33.54 -25.56 -25.65
CA LEU A 131 -32.57 -26.05 -24.69
C LEU A 131 -32.46 -27.57 -24.75
N GLU A 132 -31.24 -28.10 -24.91
CA GLU A 132 -30.82 -29.39 -24.35
C GLU A 132 -29.29 -29.51 -24.49
N LEU A 133 -28.59 -29.44 -23.36
CA LEU A 133 -27.20 -29.90 -23.21
C LEU A 133 -27.08 -30.55 -21.84
N ARG A 134 -27.23 -31.87 -21.83
CA ARG A 134 -26.67 -32.77 -20.82
C ARG A 134 -25.86 -33.84 -21.57
N ASP A 135 -24.76 -34.20 -20.92
CA ASP A 135 -23.92 -35.38 -21.11
C ASP A 135 -22.95 -35.39 -22.31
N ALA A 136 -21.70 -34.98 -22.03
CA ALA A 136 -20.52 -35.50 -22.73
C ALA A 136 -19.32 -35.60 -21.76
N THR A 137 -18.82 -36.82 -21.56
CA THR A 137 -17.56 -37.18 -20.91
C THR A 137 -16.33 -36.79 -21.76
N PRO A 138 -15.14 -36.63 -21.16
CA PRO A 138 -14.00 -35.97 -21.79
C PRO A 138 -13.16 -36.95 -22.63
N GLY A 139 -13.00 -36.62 -23.91
CA GLY A 139 -12.08 -37.29 -24.83
C GLY A 139 -11.74 -36.36 -25.99
N GLU A 140 -10.46 -36.02 -26.10
CA GLU A 140 -9.77 -35.48 -27.29
C GLU A 140 -10.50 -34.37 -28.08
N LEU A 141 -10.30 -33.12 -27.64
CA LEU A 141 -10.54 -31.94 -28.46
C LEU A 141 -9.25 -31.51 -29.16
N SER A 142 -9.09 -31.97 -30.40
CA SER A 142 -8.28 -31.28 -31.41
C SER A 142 -9.00 -29.99 -31.81
N LEU A 143 -8.43 -28.84 -31.47
CA LEU A 143 -8.94 -27.52 -31.85
C LEU A 143 -8.74 -27.26 -33.36
N PRO A 144 -9.71 -26.66 -34.07
CA PRO A 144 -9.51 -26.21 -35.43
C PRO A 144 -8.71 -24.89 -35.44
N ALA A 145 -7.72 -24.83 -36.33
CA ALA A 145 -6.95 -23.63 -36.62
C ALA A 145 -7.84 -22.56 -37.27
N SER A 146 -8.19 -21.52 -36.53
CA SER A 146 -8.69 -20.26 -37.08
C SER A 146 -7.60 -19.19 -36.94
N GLY A 147 -7.28 -18.54 -38.05
CA GLY A 147 -6.15 -17.63 -38.19
C GLY A 147 -6.22 -16.42 -37.26
N ALA A 148 -5.26 -16.35 -36.35
CA ALA A 148 -4.71 -15.12 -35.82
C ALA A 148 -3.29 -15.00 -36.37
N LYS A 149 -3.13 -14.25 -37.46
CA LYS A 149 -1.83 -13.73 -37.88
C LYS A 149 -1.69 -12.36 -37.22
N ASP A 150 -1.18 -12.35 -36.00
CA ASP A 150 -0.44 -11.21 -35.45
C ASP A 150 0.62 -11.75 -34.49
N SER A 151 1.86 -11.36 -34.78
CA SER A 151 3.14 -11.61 -34.12
C SER A 151 3.14 -12.31 -32.75
N VAL A 152 3.69 -13.53 -32.70
CA VAL A 152 4.30 -14.09 -31.49
C VAL A 152 5.79 -13.69 -31.48
N PRO A 153 6.29 -12.94 -30.49
CA PRO A 153 7.69 -12.49 -30.50
C PRO A 153 8.65 -13.64 -30.21
N GLY A 154 9.75 -13.66 -30.96
CA GLY A 154 10.93 -14.45 -30.65
C GLY A 154 11.55 -14.07 -29.31
N LEU A 155 12.50 -14.91 -28.87
CA LEU A 155 13.32 -14.75 -27.67
C LEU A 155 13.41 -13.29 -27.19
N ARG A 156 12.89 -13.01 -25.98
CA ARG A 156 13.22 -11.79 -25.24
C ARG A 156 14.73 -11.75 -25.05
N LEU A 157 15.43 -11.02 -25.92
CA LEU A 157 16.72 -10.48 -25.56
C LEU A 157 16.45 -9.51 -24.41
N VAL A 158 17.22 -9.61 -23.33
CA VAL A 158 17.13 -8.68 -22.19
C VAL A 158 18.00 -7.48 -22.53
N PRO A 159 17.45 -6.31 -22.91
CA PRO A 159 18.19 -5.06 -22.98
C PRO A 159 19.01 -4.84 -21.71
N ALA A 160 20.26 -4.40 -21.89
CA ALA A 160 21.07 -3.88 -20.80
C ALA A 160 20.40 -2.59 -20.29
N GLY A 161 19.74 -2.63 -19.13
CA GLY A 161 19.10 -1.45 -18.54
C GLY A 161 17.98 -1.73 -17.55
N GLY A 162 17.48 -2.96 -17.44
CA GLY A 162 16.41 -3.27 -16.50
C GLY A 162 16.84 -3.59 -15.08
N PRO A 163 15.86 -3.70 -14.15
CA PRO A 163 16.13 -4.09 -12.78
C PRO A 163 16.85 -5.44 -12.77
N PRO A 164 17.92 -5.59 -11.98
CA PRO A 164 18.67 -6.83 -11.92
C PRO A 164 17.78 -7.96 -11.36
N PRO A 165 18.00 -9.22 -11.78
CA PRO A 165 17.35 -10.35 -11.13
C PRO A 165 17.63 -10.36 -9.63
N GLN A 166 16.65 -10.78 -8.85
CA GLN A 166 16.72 -10.88 -7.40
C GLN A 166 16.91 -12.35 -7.00
N PRO A 167 18.16 -12.83 -6.86
CA PRO A 167 18.42 -14.25 -6.60
C PRO A 167 17.84 -14.69 -5.27
N GLU A 168 17.99 -13.89 -4.22
CA GLU A 168 17.44 -14.16 -2.88
C GLU A 168 16.10 -13.43 -2.69
N PRO A 169 15.01 -14.12 -2.36
CA PRO A 169 13.69 -13.47 -2.22
C PRO A 169 13.63 -12.51 -1.02
N LEU A 170 14.47 -12.70 0.01
CA LEU A 170 14.53 -11.84 1.20
C LEU A 170 15.98 -11.69 1.68
N PRO A 171 16.33 -10.64 2.44
CA PRO A 171 17.68 -10.49 2.97
C PRO A 171 18.09 -11.64 3.88
N ALA A 172 19.30 -12.17 3.68
CA ALA A 172 19.86 -13.22 4.52
C ALA A 172 19.89 -12.84 6.02
N GLY A 173 19.35 -13.67 6.91
CA GLY A 173 19.40 -13.41 8.36
C GLY A 173 18.60 -12.17 8.80
N VAL A 174 17.52 -11.82 8.08
CA VAL A 174 16.63 -10.71 8.46
C VAL A 174 15.80 -11.02 9.71
N ARG A 175 15.62 -12.30 10.06
CA ARG A 175 14.89 -12.76 11.26
C ARG A 175 15.50 -12.21 12.55
N GLN A 176 16.82 -12.09 12.60
CA GLN A 176 17.57 -11.64 13.78
C GLN A 176 17.37 -10.15 14.09
N ASP A 177 16.84 -9.38 13.14
CA ASP A 177 16.59 -7.95 13.31
C ASP A 177 15.22 -7.66 13.93
N LEU A 178 14.38 -8.69 14.09
CA LEU A 178 13.09 -8.55 14.75
C LEU A 178 13.24 -8.37 16.26
N PRO A 179 12.33 -7.61 16.92
CA PRO A 179 12.31 -7.49 18.38
C PRO A 179 12.20 -8.83 19.11
N ASP A 180 11.32 -9.73 18.62
CA ASP A 180 11.30 -11.15 19.00
C ASP A 180 11.41 -11.98 17.70
N PRO A 181 12.55 -12.67 17.46
CA PRO A 181 12.72 -13.52 16.29
C PRO A 181 11.67 -14.64 16.17
N TRP A 182 10.95 -14.98 17.23
CA TRP A 182 9.96 -16.06 17.22
C TRP A 182 8.53 -15.58 17.04
N ILE A 183 8.23 -14.31 17.28
CA ILE A 183 6.89 -13.73 17.08
C ILE A 183 7.08 -12.58 16.09
N PRO A 184 7.04 -12.84 14.77
CA PRO A 184 7.55 -11.89 13.79
C PRO A 184 6.86 -10.52 13.78
N TRP A 185 5.57 -10.48 14.13
CA TRP A 185 4.81 -9.24 14.27
C TRP A 185 4.83 -8.64 15.69
N GLY A 186 5.67 -9.17 16.57
CA GLY A 186 5.89 -8.62 17.91
C GLY A 186 6.47 -7.21 17.85
N ILE A 187 6.00 -6.35 18.75
CA ILE A 187 6.45 -4.96 18.86
C ILE A 187 7.32 -4.85 20.10
N SER A 188 8.47 -4.21 19.99
CA SER A 188 9.36 -3.92 21.10
C SER A 188 8.64 -3.10 22.16
N GLU A 189 9.02 -3.29 23.43
CA GLU A 189 8.38 -2.58 24.54
C GLU A 189 8.49 -1.05 24.39
N ARG A 190 9.61 -0.55 23.86
CA ARG A 190 9.84 0.87 23.63
C ARG A 190 8.86 1.45 22.60
N VAL A 191 8.78 0.85 21.40
CA VAL A 191 7.85 1.30 20.36
C VAL A 191 6.40 1.15 20.84
N PHE A 192 6.08 0.05 21.54
CA PHE A 192 4.74 -0.18 22.06
C PHE A 192 4.32 0.85 23.12
N LYS A 193 5.23 1.32 23.99
CA LYS A 193 4.96 2.36 24.99
C LYS A 193 4.73 3.73 24.34
N ASN A 194 5.39 4.00 23.22
CA ASN A 194 5.31 5.28 22.51
C ASN A 194 4.12 5.38 21.54
N LYS A 195 3.26 4.36 21.45
CA LYS A 195 2.10 4.39 20.57
C LYS A 195 1.09 5.44 21.01
N THR A 196 0.59 6.19 20.03
CA THR A 196 -0.48 7.17 20.21
C THR A 196 -1.72 6.70 19.47
N LEU A 197 -2.88 6.79 20.13
CA LEU A 197 -4.15 6.49 19.49
C LEU A 197 -4.43 7.58 18.45
N VAL A 198 -4.72 7.18 17.21
CA VAL A 198 -5.09 8.14 16.17
C VAL A 198 -6.54 8.58 16.41
N SER A 199 -6.78 9.88 16.39
CA SER A 199 -8.11 10.45 16.64
C SER A 199 -9.14 9.85 15.68
N ASN A 200 -10.29 9.40 16.23
CA ASN A 200 -11.38 8.73 15.51
C ASN A 200 -11.00 7.44 14.77
N ALA A 201 -9.88 6.80 15.13
CA ALA A 201 -9.45 5.54 14.55
C ALA A 201 -9.46 4.39 15.57
N THR A 202 -9.54 3.15 15.07
CA THR A 202 -9.48 1.92 15.88
C THR A 202 -8.06 1.40 16.08
N TYR A 203 -7.06 2.15 15.61
CA TYR A 203 -5.65 1.77 15.66
C TYR A 203 -4.79 2.84 16.35
N ALA A 204 -3.68 2.39 16.92
CA ALA A 204 -2.62 3.25 17.41
C ALA A 204 -1.41 3.18 16.47
N LYS A 205 -0.64 4.27 16.39
CA LYS A 205 0.64 4.31 15.68
C LYS A 205 1.76 4.82 16.58
N ALA A 206 2.95 4.26 16.42
CA ALA A 206 4.19 4.72 17.06
C ALA A 206 5.22 4.99 15.99
N GLU A 207 5.90 6.13 16.03
CA GLU A 207 7.06 6.35 15.15
C GLU A 207 8.20 5.40 15.55
N VAL A 208 8.78 4.74 14.55
CA VAL A 208 9.90 3.82 14.69
C VAL A 208 11.16 4.62 14.38
N LEU A 209 12.00 4.80 15.39
CA LEU A 209 13.24 5.52 15.27
C LEU A 209 14.37 4.58 14.82
N PRO A 210 15.43 5.10 14.21
CA PRO A 210 16.62 4.30 13.85
C PRO A 210 17.29 3.53 14.98
N THR A 211 17.05 3.94 16.23
CA THR A 211 17.54 3.26 17.42
C THR A 211 16.64 2.11 17.89
N ASP A 212 15.45 1.97 17.32
CA ASP A 212 14.52 0.88 17.63
C ASP A 212 14.89 -0.38 16.82
N PRO A 213 14.72 -1.58 17.40
CA PRO A 213 15.06 -2.83 16.73
C PRO A 213 14.27 -3.02 15.42
N GLU A 214 13.00 -2.60 15.37
CA GLU A 214 12.15 -2.67 14.18
C GLU A 214 12.73 -1.91 12.98
N TRP A 215 13.42 -0.79 13.21
CA TRP A 215 13.97 0.02 12.12
C TRP A 215 14.91 -0.78 11.25
N ARG A 216 15.83 -1.54 11.87
CA ARG A 216 16.81 -2.32 11.12
C ARG A 216 16.15 -3.36 10.23
N PHE A 217 15.11 -4.03 10.75
CA PHE A 217 14.32 -4.98 9.99
C PHE A 217 13.69 -4.33 8.75
N ILE A 218 12.99 -3.21 8.94
CA ILE A 218 12.30 -2.46 7.87
C ILE A 218 13.31 -1.95 6.84
N TRP A 219 14.41 -1.36 7.32
CA TRP A 219 15.48 -0.83 6.48
C TRP A 219 16.08 -1.93 5.59
N ARG A 220 16.42 -3.09 6.15
CA ARG A 220 17.00 -4.18 5.35
C ARG A 220 16.02 -4.74 4.33
N CYS A 221 14.75 -4.88 4.68
CA CYS A 221 13.71 -5.28 3.72
C CYS A 221 13.54 -4.25 2.60
N PHE A 222 13.62 -2.94 2.93
CA PHE A 222 13.44 -1.86 1.97
C PHE A 222 14.63 -1.76 0.99
N TYR A 223 15.86 -1.82 1.50
CA TYR A 223 17.07 -1.70 0.69
C TYR A 223 17.52 -3.03 0.04
N HIS A 224 16.80 -4.14 0.29
CA HIS A 224 17.02 -5.41 -0.41
C HIS A 224 16.77 -5.30 -1.91
N ASP A 225 15.67 -4.63 -2.27
CA ASP A 225 15.35 -4.21 -3.62
C ASP A 225 14.84 -2.77 -3.53
N LYS A 226 15.81 -1.85 -3.41
CA LYS A 226 15.57 -0.43 -3.12
C LYS A 226 14.80 0.25 -4.27
N PRO A 227 13.76 1.05 -3.97
CA PRO A 227 13.13 1.94 -4.95
C PRO A 227 14.12 2.83 -5.69
N THR A 228 13.83 3.14 -6.95
CA THR A 228 14.73 3.95 -7.78
C THR A 228 14.71 5.43 -7.42
N LYS A 229 13.53 5.94 -7.04
CA LYS A 229 13.27 7.37 -6.79
C LYS A 229 13.06 7.70 -5.31
N TRP A 230 12.96 6.68 -4.45
CA TRP A 230 12.45 6.84 -3.10
C TRP A 230 13.44 6.39 -2.02
N GLY A 231 13.54 7.22 -0.98
CA GLY A 231 14.16 6.90 0.30
C GLY A 231 13.12 6.77 1.40
N LEU A 232 13.55 6.25 2.55
CA LEU A 232 12.74 6.25 3.77
C LEU A 232 12.68 7.67 4.35
N SER A 233 11.49 8.21 4.55
CA SER A 233 11.29 9.45 5.30
C SER A 233 10.97 9.16 6.76
N ARG A 234 9.76 8.63 7.02
CA ARG A 234 9.30 8.27 8.36
C ARG A 234 8.73 6.86 8.35
N VAL A 235 8.83 6.21 9.50
CA VAL A 235 8.34 4.84 9.65
C VAL A 235 7.48 4.78 10.90
N TYR A 236 6.31 4.18 10.78
CA TYR A 236 5.39 3.97 11.88
C TYR A 236 5.10 2.49 12.08
N CYS A 237 5.10 2.05 13.33
CA CYS A 237 4.53 0.78 13.74
C CYS A 237 3.04 0.97 14.02
N ILE A 238 2.21 0.19 13.34
CA ILE A 238 0.76 0.17 13.48
C ILE A 238 0.37 -0.92 14.47
N HIS A 239 -0.52 -0.59 15.41
CA HIS A 239 -1.10 -1.52 16.35
C HIS A 239 -2.63 -1.43 16.33
N ASN A 240 -3.27 -2.47 15.84
CA ASN A 240 -4.71 -2.70 15.95
C ASN A 240 -4.94 -4.07 16.60
N ARG A 241 -5.58 -4.07 17.79
CA ARG A 241 -5.78 -5.28 18.60
C ARG A 241 -6.69 -6.29 17.92
N ASP A 242 -7.77 -5.82 17.31
CA ASP A 242 -8.78 -6.69 16.70
C ASP A 242 -8.22 -7.35 15.44
N GLN A 243 -7.48 -6.58 14.62
CA GLN A 243 -6.78 -7.15 13.45
C GLN A 243 -5.70 -8.15 13.85
N THR A 244 -4.92 -7.87 14.91
CA THR A 244 -3.92 -8.83 15.41
C THR A 244 -4.59 -10.12 15.87
N SER A 245 -5.70 -10.02 16.59
CA SER A 245 -6.47 -11.18 17.06
C SER A 245 -7.06 -11.99 15.90
N ALA A 246 -7.61 -11.31 14.88
CA ALA A 246 -8.14 -11.95 13.68
C ALA A 246 -7.05 -12.68 12.88
N PHE A 247 -5.87 -12.07 12.74
CA PHE A 247 -4.72 -12.66 12.06
C PHE A 247 -4.20 -13.92 12.80
N GLU A 248 -4.04 -13.84 14.11
CA GLU A 248 -3.60 -14.99 14.93
C GLU A 248 -4.63 -16.13 14.94
N ALA A 249 -5.93 -15.80 14.98
CA ALA A 249 -7.00 -16.78 14.84
C ALA A 249 -6.94 -17.48 13.47
N ASN A 250 -6.70 -16.73 12.40
CA ASN A 250 -6.56 -17.25 11.04
C ASN A 250 -5.37 -18.20 10.92
N ILE A 251 -4.20 -17.84 11.45
CA ILE A 251 -3.03 -18.72 11.52
C ILE A 251 -3.38 -20.04 12.22
N ALA A 252 -4.13 -19.98 13.33
CA ALA A 252 -4.55 -21.18 14.05
C ALA A 252 -5.57 -22.04 13.29
N LEU A 253 -6.32 -21.46 12.35
CA LEU A 253 -7.19 -22.21 11.43
C LEU A 253 -6.36 -22.86 10.33
N LEU A 254 -5.48 -22.12 9.67
CA LEU A 254 -4.59 -22.65 8.62
C LEU A 254 -3.71 -23.80 9.12
N GLU A 255 -3.20 -23.72 10.36
CA GLU A 255 -2.38 -24.78 10.95
C GLU A 255 -3.17 -26.08 11.16
N ARG A 256 -4.48 -25.97 11.42
CA ARG A 256 -5.38 -27.12 11.59
C ARG A 256 -5.86 -27.65 10.25
N ASP A 257 -6.11 -26.77 9.29
CA ASP A 257 -6.56 -27.09 7.94
C ASP A 257 -5.38 -27.45 7.01
N ASN A 258 -4.58 -28.42 7.46
CA ASN A 258 -3.50 -29.00 6.65
C ASN A 258 -3.91 -30.35 6.02
N SER A 259 -5.22 -30.58 5.90
CA SER A 259 -5.75 -31.86 5.39
C SER A 259 -5.66 -32.00 3.89
N ALA A 260 -5.70 -30.90 3.14
CA ALA A 260 -5.62 -30.92 1.69
C ALA A 260 -4.15 -30.82 1.26
N GLN A 261 -3.61 -31.91 0.72
CA GLN A 261 -2.27 -31.89 0.13
C GLN A 261 -2.28 -30.99 -1.13
N PRO A 262 -1.22 -30.20 -1.35
CA PRO A 262 -1.06 -29.45 -2.59
C PRO A 262 -1.01 -30.42 -3.78
N THR A 263 -1.64 -30.05 -4.89
CA THR A 263 -1.77 -30.87 -6.11
C THR A 263 -0.90 -30.40 -7.28
N TRP A 264 -0.16 -29.29 -7.14
CA TRP A 264 0.56 -28.64 -8.23
C TRP A 264 1.60 -29.55 -8.90
N ASN A 265 2.10 -30.55 -8.17
CA ASN A 265 3.04 -31.55 -8.66
C ASN A 265 2.43 -32.54 -9.65
N THR A 266 1.09 -32.59 -9.75
CA THR A 266 0.34 -33.39 -10.72
C THR A 266 -0.26 -32.55 -11.85
N GLU A 267 -0.04 -31.23 -11.82
CA GLU A 267 -0.59 -30.28 -12.78
C GLU A 267 0.40 -30.00 -13.92
N PRO A 268 -0.04 -29.41 -15.04
CA PRO A 268 0.86 -29.00 -16.12
C PRO A 268 2.00 -28.11 -15.60
N LEU A 269 3.18 -28.27 -16.19
CA LEU A 269 4.41 -27.56 -15.82
C LEU A 269 4.89 -27.85 -14.38
N ALA A 270 4.60 -29.04 -13.84
CA ALA A 270 5.00 -29.47 -12.49
C ALA A 270 6.49 -29.21 -12.16
N ASP A 271 7.41 -29.45 -13.10
CA ASP A 271 8.85 -29.21 -12.89
C ASP A 271 9.18 -27.73 -12.67
N GLN A 272 8.49 -26.82 -13.37
CA GLN A 272 8.66 -25.38 -13.19
C GLN A 272 8.01 -24.92 -11.89
N ARG A 273 6.81 -25.44 -11.58
CA ARG A 273 6.12 -25.21 -10.31
C ARG A 273 6.97 -25.65 -9.11
N ALA A 274 7.68 -26.76 -9.22
CA ALA A 274 8.62 -27.21 -8.19
C ALA A 274 9.70 -26.17 -7.90
N LYS A 275 10.28 -25.53 -8.93
CA LYS A 275 11.28 -24.45 -8.76
C LYS A 275 10.68 -23.23 -8.07
N VAL A 276 9.46 -22.85 -8.43
CA VAL A 276 8.72 -21.76 -7.77
C VAL A 276 8.48 -22.08 -6.28
N ILE A 277 8.10 -23.33 -5.96
CA ILE A 277 7.91 -23.77 -4.58
C ILE A 277 9.22 -23.80 -3.79
N GLU A 278 10.34 -24.22 -4.38
CA GLU A 278 11.63 -24.14 -3.71
C GLU A 278 12.02 -22.69 -3.39
N ARG A 279 11.81 -21.76 -4.33
CA ARG A 279 12.01 -20.32 -4.06
C ARG A 279 11.09 -19.79 -2.95
N TRP A 280 9.82 -20.19 -2.94
CA TRP A 280 8.91 -19.85 -1.84
C TRP A 280 9.40 -20.40 -0.49
N LYS A 281 9.89 -21.65 -0.46
CA LYS A 281 10.47 -22.26 0.74
C LYS A 281 11.68 -21.47 1.25
N GLU A 282 12.55 -21.01 0.35
CA GLU A 282 13.67 -20.12 0.68
C GLU A 282 13.17 -18.80 1.31
N ALA A 283 12.12 -18.20 0.73
CA ALA A 283 11.53 -16.97 1.26
C ALA A 283 10.96 -17.15 2.68
N VAL A 284 10.25 -18.25 2.95
CA VAL A 284 9.59 -18.47 4.26
C VAL A 284 10.54 -19.06 5.32
N ALA A 285 11.67 -19.64 4.92
CA ALA A 285 12.60 -20.31 5.82
C ALA A 285 13.10 -19.43 6.98
N PRO A 286 13.42 -18.13 6.79
CA PRO A 286 13.83 -17.26 7.89
C PRO A 286 12.77 -17.15 9.00
N PHE A 287 11.48 -17.21 8.67
CA PHE A 287 10.39 -16.96 9.63
C PHE A 287 9.64 -18.23 10.04
N SER A 288 10.07 -19.41 9.61
CA SER A 288 9.40 -20.67 9.89
C SER A 288 10.36 -21.68 10.55
N PRO A 289 9.97 -22.35 11.66
CA PRO A 289 8.73 -22.16 12.41
C PRO A 289 8.71 -20.83 13.17
N PHE A 290 7.51 -20.42 13.60
CA PHE A 290 7.29 -19.26 14.47
C PHE A 290 6.31 -19.60 15.60
N HIS A 291 6.16 -18.67 16.54
CA HIS A 291 5.33 -18.79 17.73
C HIS A 291 4.25 -17.71 17.80
N THR A 292 3.18 -18.01 18.52
CA THR A 292 2.30 -17.00 19.12
C THR A 292 2.28 -17.15 20.64
N MET A 293 1.82 -16.12 21.35
CA MET A 293 1.66 -16.15 22.79
C MET A 293 0.19 -16.42 23.15
N GLU A 294 -0.07 -17.50 23.88
CA GLU A 294 -1.39 -17.77 24.43
C GLU A 294 -1.69 -16.85 25.63
N SER A 295 -2.97 -16.73 26.01
CA SER A 295 -3.40 -15.87 27.12
C SER A 295 -2.82 -16.27 28.48
N ASP A 296 -2.35 -17.50 28.63
CA ASP A 296 -1.67 -18.03 29.82
C ASP A 296 -0.13 -17.88 29.76
N GLY A 297 0.40 -17.23 28.73
CA GLY A 297 1.84 -17.04 28.52
C GLY A 297 2.57 -18.23 27.91
N ARG A 298 1.88 -19.32 27.53
CA ARG A 298 2.50 -20.42 26.78
C ARG A 298 2.76 -20.00 25.33
N ARG A 299 3.89 -20.45 24.79
CA ARG A 299 4.23 -20.28 23.37
C ARG A 299 3.64 -21.44 22.57
N ARG A 300 2.85 -21.14 21.55
CA ARG A 300 2.35 -22.13 20.58
C ARG A 300 3.18 -22.07 19.31
N THR A 301 3.72 -23.21 18.88
CA THR A 301 4.54 -23.30 17.66
C THR A 301 3.68 -23.65 16.44
N PHE A 302 3.93 -22.96 15.34
CA PHE A 302 3.30 -23.17 14.03
C PHE A 302 4.34 -23.70 13.06
N LYS A 303 4.06 -24.86 12.45
CA LYS A 303 4.99 -25.55 11.55
C LYS A 303 4.48 -25.56 10.12
N ASN A 304 3.18 -25.71 9.93
CA ASN A 304 2.58 -25.88 8.61
C ASN A 304 2.23 -24.53 7.98
N THR A 305 1.71 -23.61 8.78
CA THR A 305 1.48 -22.22 8.37
C THR A 305 2.81 -21.47 8.28
N LYS A 306 2.94 -20.64 7.25
CA LYS A 306 4.09 -19.78 6.98
C LYS A 306 3.67 -18.32 7.08
N VAL A 307 4.63 -17.46 7.40
CA VAL A 307 4.44 -16.01 7.39
C VAL A 307 5.57 -15.31 6.67
N LEU A 308 5.25 -14.23 5.94
CA LEU A 308 6.20 -13.39 5.24
C LEU A 308 5.94 -11.90 5.53
N PRO A 309 6.99 -11.09 5.69
CA PRO A 309 6.85 -9.64 5.62
C PRO A 309 6.84 -9.22 4.15
N LEU A 310 5.74 -8.60 3.71
CA LEU A 310 5.59 -8.19 2.31
C LEU A 310 5.10 -6.76 2.20
N TRP A 311 5.54 -6.08 1.15
CA TRP A 311 5.21 -4.71 0.80
C TRP A 311 3.89 -4.63 0.03
N HIS A 312 3.22 -3.51 0.21
CA HIS A 312 2.02 -3.12 -0.51
C HIS A 312 2.10 -1.61 -0.80
N GLY A 313 2.17 -1.26 -2.09
CA GLY A 313 2.18 0.14 -2.54
C GLY A 313 0.85 0.82 -2.23
N SER A 314 0.89 2.04 -1.71
CA SER A 314 -0.32 2.69 -1.21
C SER A 314 -0.26 4.22 -1.27
N SER A 315 -1.30 4.85 -0.74
CA SER A 315 -1.37 6.32 -0.54
C SER A 315 -1.74 6.62 0.90
N LEU A 316 -1.56 7.87 1.35
CA LEU A 316 -1.92 8.31 2.69
C LEU A 316 -3.36 7.88 3.10
N LYS A 317 -4.35 8.14 2.23
CA LYS A 317 -5.76 7.77 2.44
C LYS A 317 -5.92 6.26 2.59
N LYS A 318 -5.28 5.48 1.71
CA LYS A 318 -5.34 4.00 1.73
C LYS A 318 -4.63 3.41 2.95
N CYS A 319 -3.44 3.90 3.33
CA CYS A 319 -2.72 3.47 4.54
C CYS A 319 -3.57 3.67 5.80
N ASN A 320 -4.24 4.82 5.93
CA ASN A 320 -5.17 5.06 7.04
C ASN A 320 -6.33 4.04 7.04
N GLY A 321 -6.94 3.80 5.87
CA GLY A 321 -8.01 2.81 5.72
C GLY A 321 -7.58 1.39 6.09
N ILE A 322 -6.38 0.98 5.65
CA ILE A 322 -5.79 -0.32 5.95
C ILE A 322 -5.45 -0.42 7.45
N ALA A 323 -4.80 0.59 8.04
CA ALA A 323 -4.47 0.61 9.46
C ALA A 323 -5.74 0.51 10.33
N ASN A 324 -6.83 1.14 9.91
CA ASN A 324 -8.10 1.10 10.62
C ASN A 324 -8.86 -0.22 10.43
N SER A 325 -8.96 -0.73 9.20
CA SER A 325 -9.89 -1.83 8.88
C SER A 325 -9.24 -3.14 8.42
N GLY A 326 -7.91 -3.19 8.36
CA GLY A 326 -7.15 -4.29 7.79
C GLY A 326 -7.07 -4.17 6.27
N PHE A 327 -6.32 -5.07 5.63
CA PHE A 327 -6.33 -5.16 4.18
C PHE A 327 -7.70 -5.67 3.70
N LYS A 328 -8.25 -5.04 2.67
CA LYS A 328 -9.53 -5.43 2.06
C LYS A 328 -9.30 -5.81 0.60
N PHE A 329 -10.20 -6.62 0.05
CA PHE A 329 -10.22 -6.91 -1.37
C PHE A 329 -10.46 -5.62 -2.16
N PHE A 330 -9.63 -5.40 -3.17
CA PHE A 330 -9.81 -4.31 -4.14
C PHE A 330 -10.70 -4.73 -5.32
N GLY A 331 -11.39 -5.87 -5.22
CA GLY A 331 -12.27 -6.40 -6.26
C GLY A 331 -13.43 -5.45 -6.58
N LYS A 332 -14.03 -5.66 -7.75
CA LYS A 332 -15.08 -4.93 -8.51
C LYS A 332 -16.32 -4.38 -7.76
N PHE A 333 -16.33 -4.39 -6.44
CA PHE A 333 -17.32 -3.68 -5.64
C PHE A 333 -16.97 -2.21 -5.66
N ASN A 334 -17.59 -1.47 -6.60
CA ASN A 334 -17.78 -0.05 -6.47
C ASN A 334 -18.21 0.22 -5.02
N LEU A 335 -17.38 0.93 -4.27
CA LEU A 335 -17.84 1.61 -3.06
C LEU A 335 -18.80 2.70 -3.58
N GLU A 336 -20.06 2.33 -3.79
CA GLU A 336 -21.16 3.19 -4.29
C GLU A 336 -21.43 4.41 -3.36
N ASP A 337 -20.70 4.53 -2.24
CA ASP A 337 -20.82 5.60 -1.25
C ASP A 337 -19.67 6.64 -1.30
N GLU A 338 -18.69 6.51 -2.20
CA GLU A 338 -17.77 7.64 -2.45
C GLU A 338 -18.48 8.66 -3.35
N PRO A 339 -18.37 9.97 -3.03
CA PRO A 339 -19.10 11.03 -3.74
C PRO A 339 -18.88 10.94 -5.25
N GLU A 340 -19.97 11.09 -6.02
CA GLU A 340 -19.98 11.13 -7.48
C GLU A 340 -18.85 12.04 -8.00
N GLY A 341 -17.75 11.44 -8.48
CA GLY A 341 -16.58 12.17 -8.98
C GLY A 341 -15.30 11.34 -9.02
N GLU A 342 -15.08 10.44 -8.05
CA GLU A 342 -13.92 9.54 -8.04
C GLU A 342 -14.37 8.09 -8.23
N SER A 343 -14.56 7.69 -9.48
CA SER A 343 -14.64 6.26 -9.82
C SER A 343 -13.34 5.60 -9.36
N LEU A 344 -13.37 4.94 -8.20
CA LEU A 344 -12.36 3.97 -7.78
C LEU A 344 -12.49 2.76 -8.70
N SER A 345 -12.19 2.93 -9.99
CA SER A 345 -12.02 1.83 -10.90
C SER A 345 -11.00 0.88 -10.27
N SER A 346 -11.40 -0.38 -10.12
CA SER A 346 -10.52 -1.43 -9.65
C SER A 346 -9.24 -1.35 -10.49
N THR A 347 -8.10 -1.21 -9.82
CA THR A 347 -6.83 -0.82 -10.45
C THR A 347 -6.31 -1.91 -11.41
N ASP A 348 -6.86 -3.12 -11.31
CA ASP A 348 -6.59 -4.25 -12.19
C ASP A 348 -7.73 -5.29 -12.06
N ASP A 349 -8.02 -6.05 -13.12
CA ASP A 349 -8.90 -7.23 -13.09
C ASP A 349 -8.39 -8.34 -12.15
N GLY A 350 -7.13 -8.24 -11.72
CA GLY A 350 -6.43 -9.17 -10.85
C GLY A 350 -5.84 -10.31 -11.68
N TYR A 351 -4.70 -10.07 -12.34
CA TYR A 351 -4.02 -11.05 -13.22
C TYR A 351 -3.80 -12.43 -12.60
N PHE A 352 -3.60 -12.49 -11.28
CA PHE A 352 -3.32 -13.71 -10.50
C PHE A 352 -4.45 -14.00 -9.50
N GLY A 353 -5.64 -13.48 -9.75
CA GLY A 353 -6.83 -13.63 -8.91
C GLY A 353 -7.30 -12.32 -8.28
N SER A 354 -8.59 -12.26 -7.96
CA SER A 354 -9.23 -11.16 -7.24
C SER A 354 -8.96 -11.28 -5.73
N GLY A 355 -7.70 -11.02 -5.34
CA GLY A 355 -7.23 -11.08 -3.96
C GLY A 355 -6.58 -9.79 -3.49
N ILE A 356 -5.78 -9.91 -2.43
CA ILE A 356 -4.96 -8.82 -1.88
C ILE A 356 -3.52 -9.08 -2.30
N TYR A 357 -2.95 -8.13 -3.02
CA TYR A 357 -1.62 -8.23 -3.63
C TYR A 357 -0.53 -7.70 -2.72
N PHE A 358 0.58 -8.41 -2.71
CA PHE A 358 1.78 -8.12 -1.96
C PHE A 358 3.01 -8.45 -2.79
N THR A 359 4.14 -7.89 -2.41
CA THR A 359 5.44 -8.21 -3.02
C THR A 359 6.56 -8.25 -1.99
N ASN A 360 7.61 -9.00 -2.26
CA ASN A 360 8.86 -8.95 -1.48
C ASN A 360 9.75 -7.74 -1.84
N SER A 361 9.41 -6.98 -2.89
CA SER A 361 10.21 -5.89 -3.43
C SER A 361 9.64 -4.52 -3.05
N ALA A 362 10.42 -3.73 -2.29
CA ALA A 362 10.05 -2.36 -1.99
C ALA A 362 10.04 -1.50 -3.26
N ARG A 363 11.00 -1.70 -4.17
CA ARG A 363 11.06 -1.03 -5.47
C ARG A 363 9.79 -1.23 -6.28
N TYR A 364 9.36 -2.48 -6.46
CA TYR A 364 8.16 -2.79 -7.22
C TYR A 364 6.92 -2.14 -6.59
N ALA A 365 6.77 -2.22 -5.27
CA ALA A 365 5.66 -1.57 -4.57
C ALA A 365 5.69 -0.03 -4.63
N ALA A 366 6.89 0.57 -4.57
CA ALA A 366 7.08 2.02 -4.48
C ALA A 366 7.04 2.72 -5.84
N ASP A 367 7.74 2.17 -6.83
CA ASP A 367 7.94 2.85 -8.11
C ASP A 367 6.66 2.82 -8.96
N ILE A 368 5.80 1.82 -8.79
CA ILE A 368 4.61 1.61 -9.63
C ILE A 368 3.31 1.94 -8.87
N TYR A 369 3.15 1.44 -7.64
CA TYR A 369 1.85 1.46 -6.95
C TYR A 369 1.74 2.46 -5.79
N SER A 370 2.85 3.11 -5.42
CA SER A 370 2.89 4.04 -4.30
C SER A 370 2.66 5.48 -4.75
N ARG A 371 1.97 6.24 -3.91
CA ARG A 371 1.90 7.71 -3.96
C ARG A 371 2.58 8.28 -2.72
N GLY A 372 3.86 7.95 -2.54
CA GLY A 372 4.67 8.37 -1.40
C GLY A 372 4.48 7.55 -0.11
N HIS A 373 3.74 6.44 -0.15
CA HIS A 373 3.51 5.60 1.04
C HIS A 373 3.53 4.10 0.75
N LEU A 374 4.18 3.33 1.62
CA LEU A 374 4.14 1.87 1.62
C LEU A 374 3.54 1.33 2.91
N MET A 375 2.90 0.17 2.79
CA MET A 375 2.55 -0.68 3.92
C MET A 375 3.40 -1.95 3.86
N MET A 376 4.03 -2.32 4.98
CA MET A 376 4.58 -3.66 5.16
C MET A 376 3.66 -4.44 6.11
N GLY A 377 3.12 -5.54 5.60
CA GLY A 377 2.24 -6.44 6.34
C GLY A 377 2.90 -7.79 6.60
N TRP A 378 2.46 -8.47 7.66
CA TRP A 378 2.73 -9.89 7.83
C TRP A 378 1.62 -10.68 7.15
N VAL A 379 2.00 -11.52 6.20
CA VAL A 379 1.06 -12.29 5.38
C VAL A 379 1.19 -13.77 5.74
N SER A 380 0.09 -14.44 6.07
CA SER A 380 0.02 -15.85 6.47
C SER A 380 -0.57 -16.73 5.37
N MET A 381 0.04 -17.89 5.15
CA MET A 381 -0.40 -18.85 4.13
C MET A 381 0.04 -20.28 4.47
N THR A 382 -0.55 -21.26 3.81
CA THR A 382 0.02 -22.62 3.69
C THR A 382 0.89 -22.69 2.43
N GLU A 383 1.25 -23.87 1.96
CA GLU A 383 1.90 -23.98 0.64
C GLU A 383 1.00 -23.36 -0.45
N PRO A 384 1.45 -22.31 -1.16
CA PRO A 384 0.62 -21.57 -2.11
C PRO A 384 0.52 -22.32 -3.43
N PHE A 385 -0.40 -21.88 -4.30
CA PHE A 385 -0.36 -22.27 -5.71
C PHE A 385 0.84 -21.58 -6.38
N PRO A 386 1.81 -22.34 -6.94
CA PRO A 386 2.95 -21.76 -7.63
C PRO A 386 2.57 -21.36 -9.04
N VAL A 387 2.38 -20.06 -9.29
CA VAL A 387 2.01 -19.55 -10.60
C VAL A 387 3.24 -19.52 -11.51
N VAL A 388 3.11 -20.03 -12.72
CA VAL A 388 4.21 -20.16 -13.68
C VAL A 388 3.85 -19.57 -15.04
N GLY A 389 4.83 -19.02 -15.73
CA GLY A 389 4.65 -18.45 -17.08
C GLY A 389 5.06 -19.44 -18.17
N ASP A 390 4.39 -19.34 -19.31
CA ASP A 390 4.86 -19.86 -20.60
C ASP A 390 4.55 -18.80 -21.70
N PRO A 391 4.95 -19.00 -22.97
CA PRO A 391 4.68 -18.02 -24.03
C PRO A 391 3.20 -17.65 -24.24
N TYR A 392 2.26 -18.49 -23.79
CA TYR A 392 0.81 -18.31 -23.86
C TYR A 392 0.17 -17.87 -22.54
N GLN A 393 0.92 -17.89 -21.44
CA GLN A 393 0.48 -17.45 -20.10
C GLN A 393 -0.83 -18.12 -19.62
N PRO A 394 -0.93 -19.46 -19.64
CA PRO A 394 -2.17 -20.18 -19.31
C PRO A 394 -2.64 -19.92 -17.89
N ASP A 395 -1.72 -19.79 -16.92
CA ASP A 395 -2.06 -19.52 -15.53
C ASP A 395 -2.78 -18.17 -15.39
N ILE A 396 -2.29 -17.11 -16.04
CA ILE A 396 -2.98 -15.81 -16.07
C ILE A 396 -4.40 -15.97 -16.64
N ALA A 397 -4.55 -16.74 -17.73
CA ALA A 397 -5.83 -16.86 -18.42
C ALA A 397 -6.96 -17.43 -17.54
N PHE A 398 -6.67 -18.41 -16.68
CA PHE A 398 -7.69 -18.97 -15.77
C PHE A 398 -7.71 -18.34 -14.37
N LEU A 399 -6.64 -17.64 -13.96
CA LEU A 399 -6.59 -16.95 -12.67
C LEU A 399 -7.15 -15.53 -12.73
N ARG A 400 -7.13 -14.86 -13.90
CA ARG A 400 -7.54 -13.46 -14.00
C ARG A 400 -8.96 -13.24 -13.49
N GLY A 401 -9.11 -12.41 -12.47
CA GLY A 401 -10.40 -12.12 -11.81
C GLY A 401 -11.02 -13.31 -11.07
N ALA A 402 -10.36 -14.47 -11.03
CA ALA A 402 -10.82 -15.64 -10.30
C ALA A 402 -10.54 -15.50 -8.80
N THR A 403 -11.19 -16.33 -7.99
CA THR A 403 -10.85 -16.42 -6.55
C THR A 403 -9.65 -17.35 -6.35
N ALA A 404 -9.40 -17.77 -5.10
CA ALA A 404 -8.36 -18.74 -4.80
C ALA A 404 -8.49 -19.99 -5.68
N TYR A 405 -7.38 -20.44 -6.27
CA TYR A 405 -7.38 -21.63 -7.08
C TYR A 405 -7.59 -22.87 -6.20
N ARG A 406 -8.64 -23.65 -6.48
CA ARG A 406 -8.91 -24.94 -5.81
C ARG A 406 -8.84 -24.85 -4.27
N ASN A 407 -7.94 -25.63 -3.66
CA ASN A 407 -7.74 -25.73 -2.21
C ASN A 407 -6.56 -24.88 -1.71
N TYR A 408 -5.97 -24.04 -2.55
CA TYR A 408 -4.89 -23.14 -2.14
C TYR A 408 -5.49 -21.89 -1.48
N ASN A 409 -4.80 -21.34 -0.48
CA ASN A 409 -5.21 -20.10 0.20
C ASN A 409 -4.39 -18.87 -0.22
N ALA A 410 -3.41 -19.07 -1.09
CA ALA A 410 -2.55 -18.03 -1.61
C ALA A 410 -1.97 -18.45 -2.97
N HIS A 411 -1.59 -17.47 -3.79
CA HIS A 411 -0.80 -17.67 -4.99
C HIS A 411 0.57 -17.02 -4.79
N TYR A 412 1.64 -17.66 -5.26
CA TYR A 412 3.00 -17.14 -5.22
C TYR A 412 3.57 -17.11 -6.63
N ILE A 413 4.04 -15.94 -7.05
CA ILE A 413 4.32 -15.63 -8.44
C ILE A 413 5.69 -14.95 -8.55
N PRO A 414 6.77 -15.68 -8.86
CA PRO A 414 8.02 -15.04 -9.27
C PRO A 414 7.80 -14.34 -10.60
N VAL A 415 8.08 -13.04 -10.67
CA VAL A 415 7.74 -12.20 -11.82
C VAL A 415 8.94 -11.52 -12.45
N VAL A 416 8.77 -11.19 -13.72
CA VAL A 416 9.65 -10.33 -14.51
C VAL A 416 8.82 -9.25 -15.21
N PRO A 417 9.36 -8.04 -15.40
CA PRO A 417 8.64 -7.01 -16.13
C PRO A 417 8.51 -7.41 -17.61
N ILE A 418 7.42 -6.98 -18.26
CA ILE A 418 7.21 -7.26 -19.69
C ILE A 418 8.22 -6.49 -20.54
N ASP A 419 8.42 -5.23 -20.19
CA ASP A 419 9.46 -4.36 -20.70
C ASP A 419 10.53 -4.24 -19.60
N PRO A 420 11.81 -4.51 -19.87
CA PRO A 420 12.86 -4.35 -18.88
C PRO A 420 13.04 -2.91 -18.39
N SER A 421 12.33 -1.89 -18.88
CA SER A 421 12.38 -0.55 -18.28
C SER A 421 12.02 -0.54 -16.78
N PHE A 422 12.66 0.36 -16.02
CA PHE A 422 12.36 0.53 -14.58
C PHE A 422 10.94 1.05 -14.31
N ASP A 423 10.32 1.71 -15.31
CA ASP A 423 8.97 2.26 -15.23
C ASP A 423 7.91 1.28 -15.79
N CYS A 424 8.26 0.01 -16.02
CA CYS A 424 7.30 -0.98 -16.50
C CYS A 424 6.24 -1.27 -15.42
N GLU A 425 4.96 -1.06 -15.72
CA GLU A 425 3.85 -1.34 -14.79
C GLU A 425 3.34 -2.79 -14.87
N HIS A 426 3.77 -3.55 -15.88
CA HIS A 426 3.23 -4.87 -16.17
C HIS A 426 4.27 -5.96 -15.96
N TYR A 427 3.94 -6.90 -15.09
CA TYR A 427 4.81 -8.01 -14.70
C TYR A 427 4.11 -9.32 -15.00
N TYR A 428 4.85 -10.26 -15.60
CA TYR A 428 4.36 -11.61 -15.88
C TYR A 428 5.13 -12.65 -15.08
N PRO A 429 4.48 -13.81 -14.79
CA PRO A 429 5.16 -14.95 -14.20
C PRO A 429 6.37 -15.34 -15.04
N CYS A 430 7.46 -15.68 -14.36
CA CYS A 430 8.71 -16.10 -15.00
C CYS A 430 8.46 -17.29 -15.91
N LEU A 431 9.05 -17.24 -17.11
CA LEU A 431 9.17 -18.38 -17.99
C LEU A 431 10.11 -19.44 -17.38
N LYS A 432 10.14 -20.63 -17.99
CA LYS A 432 11.03 -21.70 -17.55
C LYS A 432 12.49 -21.22 -17.59
N ASP A 433 13.19 -21.37 -16.46
CA ASP A 433 14.59 -20.99 -16.25
C ASP A 433 14.87 -19.48 -16.29
N GLU A 434 13.84 -18.64 -16.34
CA GLU A 434 13.97 -17.20 -16.22
C GLU A 434 14.17 -16.80 -14.75
N ALA A 435 15.13 -15.90 -14.51
CA ALA A 435 15.42 -15.43 -13.17
C ALA A 435 14.43 -14.32 -12.78
N PRO A 436 13.74 -14.43 -11.63
CA PRO A 436 12.79 -13.42 -11.19
C PRO A 436 13.48 -12.11 -10.82
N VAL A 437 12.81 -11.00 -11.12
CA VAL A 437 13.20 -9.66 -10.67
C VAL A 437 12.63 -9.38 -9.28
N CYS A 438 11.43 -9.88 -9.00
CA CYS A 438 10.80 -9.85 -7.69
C CYS A 438 9.74 -10.95 -7.61
N ASP A 439 9.08 -11.05 -6.46
CA ASP A 439 7.96 -11.97 -6.26
C ASP A 439 6.69 -11.19 -5.94
N GLU A 440 5.58 -11.63 -6.51
CA GLU A 440 4.23 -11.26 -6.12
C GLU A 440 3.58 -12.38 -5.31
N LEU A 441 2.65 -11.97 -4.46
CA LEU A 441 1.88 -12.87 -3.62
C LEU A 441 0.46 -12.36 -3.47
N VAL A 442 -0.51 -13.24 -3.70
CA VAL A 442 -1.94 -12.92 -3.59
C VAL A 442 -2.56 -13.78 -2.49
N VAL A 443 -3.25 -13.15 -1.54
CA VAL A 443 -4.06 -13.85 -0.53
C VAL A 443 -5.54 -13.53 -0.68
N PHE A 444 -6.38 -14.45 -0.22
CA PHE A 444 -7.83 -14.44 -0.50
C PHE A 444 -8.67 -14.26 0.76
N GLN A 445 -8.09 -13.79 1.85
CA GLN A 445 -8.81 -13.40 3.07
C GLN A 445 -8.09 -12.23 3.73
N SER A 446 -8.84 -11.22 4.17
CA SER A 446 -8.30 -10.08 4.92
C SER A 446 -7.52 -10.49 6.17
N SER A 447 -7.98 -11.52 6.88
CA SER A 447 -7.33 -12.05 8.07
C SER A 447 -6.03 -12.81 7.78
N GLN A 448 -5.67 -13.05 6.52
CA GLN A 448 -4.35 -13.55 6.16
C GLN A 448 -3.28 -12.46 6.18
N ALA A 449 -3.62 -11.19 6.37
CA ALA A 449 -2.65 -10.11 6.38
C ALA A 449 -2.83 -9.17 7.57
N LEU A 450 -1.72 -8.86 8.24
CA LEU A 450 -1.67 -7.93 9.37
C LEU A 450 -0.81 -6.71 9.00
N PRO A 451 -1.40 -5.52 8.81
CA PRO A 451 -0.61 -4.31 8.61
C PRO A 451 0.19 -4.01 9.87
N ARG A 452 1.52 -3.91 9.72
CA ARG A 452 2.41 -3.69 10.87
C ARG A 452 3.25 -2.45 10.73
N TYR A 453 3.77 -2.15 9.55
CA TYR A 453 4.58 -0.95 9.34
C TYR A 453 4.01 -0.09 8.22
N TRP A 454 3.95 1.21 8.48
CA TRP A 454 3.62 2.22 7.48
C TRP A 454 4.86 3.06 7.27
N VAL A 455 5.36 3.07 6.04
CA VAL A 455 6.51 3.85 5.61
C VAL A 455 6.04 5.05 4.78
N GLU A 456 6.44 6.25 5.19
CA GLU A 456 6.38 7.46 4.37
C GLU A 456 7.68 7.55 3.57
N LEU A 457 7.54 7.76 2.26
CA LEU A 457 8.65 7.88 1.34
C LEU A 457 8.97 9.36 1.11
N GLN A 458 10.25 9.64 0.88
CA GLN A 458 10.72 10.92 0.36
C GLN A 458 11.42 10.69 -0.96
N VAL A 459 11.36 11.67 -1.85
CA VAL A 459 12.13 11.62 -3.10
C VAL A 459 13.60 11.65 -2.71
N GLU A 460 14.34 10.60 -3.08
CA GLU A 460 15.77 10.56 -2.83
C GLU A 460 16.47 11.24 -3.99
N HIS A 461 17.06 12.40 -3.72
CA HIS A 461 17.86 13.08 -4.74
C HIS A 461 19.00 12.15 -5.18
N PRO A 462 19.26 12.00 -6.48
CA PRO A 462 20.37 11.18 -6.98
C PRO A 462 21.74 11.55 -6.37
N GLY A 463 21.87 12.79 -5.87
CA GLY A 463 23.03 13.27 -5.11
C GLY A 463 23.09 12.79 -3.65
N MET A 464 21.96 12.59 -2.97
CA MET A 464 21.89 12.15 -1.57
C MET A 464 22.20 10.65 -1.39
N ALA A 465 22.03 9.84 -2.45
CA ALA A 465 22.36 8.42 -2.39
C ALA A 465 23.86 8.15 -2.21
N ARG A 466 24.73 9.15 -2.47
CA ARG A 466 26.14 9.09 -2.10
C ARG A 466 26.32 9.88 -0.82
N PRO A 467 26.73 9.21 0.29
CA PRO A 467 27.11 9.94 1.48
C PRO A 467 28.13 11.02 1.09
N SER A 468 27.90 12.25 1.54
CA SER A 468 28.80 13.35 1.22
C SER A 468 30.23 12.95 1.57
N GLN A 469 31.17 13.19 0.65
CA GLN A 469 32.60 12.99 0.92
C GLN A 469 33.15 14.08 1.85
N SER A 470 32.35 15.11 2.13
CA SER A 470 32.68 16.24 2.98
C SER A 470 31.39 16.73 3.63
N PRO A 471 30.83 15.95 4.58
CA PRO A 471 29.58 16.31 5.24
C PRO A 471 29.77 17.62 5.97
N ALA A 472 28.86 18.56 5.74
CA ALA A 472 28.85 19.87 6.37
C ALA A 472 27.72 19.98 7.39
N PHE A 473 26.61 19.28 7.14
CA PHE A 473 25.40 19.35 7.96
C PHE A 473 25.07 18.01 8.65
N VAL A 474 24.22 18.06 9.67
CA VAL A 474 23.73 16.87 10.40
C VAL A 474 23.12 15.84 9.46
N GLU A 475 22.33 16.28 8.49
CA GLU A 475 21.70 15.42 7.49
C GLU A 475 22.70 14.66 6.59
N ASP A 476 23.90 15.20 6.37
CA ASP A 476 24.94 14.52 5.58
C ASP A 476 25.56 13.33 6.34
N LEU A 477 25.67 13.46 7.68
CA LEU A 477 26.35 12.47 8.53
C LEU A 477 25.45 11.29 8.90
N ILE A 478 24.13 11.51 9.00
CA ILE A 478 23.17 10.46 9.34
C ILE A 478 23.25 9.27 8.35
N PRO A 479 23.20 9.47 7.02
CA PRO A 479 23.34 8.38 6.04
C PRO A 479 24.65 7.61 6.18
N VAL A 480 25.77 8.30 6.46
CA VAL A 480 27.08 7.67 6.70
C VAL A 480 27.01 6.73 7.89
N LEU A 481 26.47 7.20 9.02
CA LEU A 481 26.34 6.39 10.23
C LEU A 481 25.40 5.20 10.03
N MET A 482 24.28 5.40 9.36
CA MET A 482 23.35 4.31 9.01
C MET A 482 24.06 3.25 8.20
N GLN A 483 24.79 3.65 7.14
CA GLN A 483 25.52 2.73 6.29
C GLN A 483 26.60 1.95 7.06
N VAL A 484 27.31 2.61 7.97
CA VAL A 484 28.28 1.94 8.85
C VAL A 484 27.60 0.95 9.79
N LEU A 485 26.47 1.31 10.39
CA LEU A 485 25.70 0.48 11.31
C LEU A 485 25.12 -0.80 10.67
N GLN A 486 25.09 -0.85 9.34
CA GLN A 486 24.65 -2.02 8.57
C GLN A 486 25.77 -3.02 8.30
N GLN A 487 27.03 -2.65 8.53
CA GLN A 487 28.16 -3.54 8.23
C GLN A 487 28.19 -4.72 9.21
N PRO A 488 28.28 -5.99 8.74
CA PRO A 488 28.26 -7.16 9.61
C PRO A 488 29.33 -7.15 10.71
N GLU A 489 30.51 -6.57 10.43
CA GLU A 489 31.60 -6.45 11.39
C GLU A 489 31.28 -5.47 12.54
N VAL A 490 30.55 -4.38 12.26
CA VAL A 490 30.07 -3.46 13.29
C VAL A 490 29.02 -4.14 14.16
N ASP A 491 28.17 -4.98 13.55
CA ASP A 491 27.13 -5.69 14.27
C ASP A 491 27.67 -6.73 15.26
N ARG A 492 28.74 -7.44 14.88
CA ARG A 492 29.46 -8.36 15.77
C ARG A 492 30.11 -7.64 16.95
N ASP A 493 30.43 -6.36 16.82
CA ASP A 493 31.02 -5.53 17.86
C ASP A 493 29.97 -4.68 18.59
N LYS A 494 29.27 -5.31 19.55
CA LYS A 494 28.23 -4.66 20.36
C LYS A 494 28.68 -3.32 20.98
N LYS A 495 29.96 -3.19 21.37
CA LYS A 495 30.45 -1.95 21.98
C LYS A 495 30.51 -0.82 20.95
N LEU A 496 31.10 -1.09 19.78
CA LEU A 496 31.15 -0.12 18.69
C LEU A 496 29.75 0.25 18.23
N ARG A 497 28.89 -0.74 17.99
CA ARG A 497 27.49 -0.53 17.60
C ARG A 497 26.75 0.39 18.57
N ASN A 498 26.88 0.17 19.88
CA ASN A 498 26.24 1.00 20.90
C ASN A 498 26.72 2.46 20.85
N VAL A 499 28.02 2.69 20.67
CA VAL A 499 28.58 4.04 20.55
C VAL A 499 28.05 4.74 19.30
N LEU A 500 28.06 4.06 18.16
CA LEU A 500 27.53 4.62 16.91
C LEU A 500 26.03 4.92 17.00
N ASN A 501 25.25 4.06 17.66
CA ASN A 501 23.83 4.31 17.93
C ASN A 501 23.62 5.53 18.83
N GLN A 502 24.47 5.74 19.85
CA GLN A 502 24.38 6.93 20.72
C GLN A 502 24.68 8.22 19.94
N HIS A 503 25.65 8.18 19.02
CA HIS A 503 25.94 9.31 18.14
C HIS A 503 24.77 9.58 17.18
N LEU A 504 24.23 8.53 16.56
CA LEU A 504 23.07 8.65 15.71
C LEU A 504 21.86 9.21 16.46
N GLU A 505 21.61 8.76 17.70
CA GLU A 505 20.53 9.29 18.53
C GLU A 505 20.70 10.79 18.85
N ARG A 506 21.95 11.26 19.00
CA ARG A 506 22.24 12.69 19.18
C ARG A 506 21.94 13.48 17.91
N LEU A 507 22.41 13.01 16.76
CA LEU A 507 22.19 13.66 15.46
C LEU A 507 20.69 13.75 15.14
N LEU A 508 19.92 12.68 15.39
CA LEU A 508 18.47 12.66 15.14
C LEU A 508 17.66 13.61 16.03
N LYS A 509 18.28 14.25 17.04
CA LYS A 509 17.65 15.27 17.89
C LYS A 509 18.02 16.70 17.47
N GLN A 510 18.96 16.87 16.55
CA GLN A 510 19.38 18.15 15.99
C GLN A 510 18.54 18.49 14.76
N ALA A 511 18.54 19.75 14.32
CA ALA A 511 17.91 20.11 13.05
C ALA A 511 18.77 19.55 11.90
N SER A 512 18.14 19.17 10.79
CA SER A 512 18.84 18.54 9.66
C SER A 512 19.87 19.49 9.02
N ASP A 513 19.55 20.79 9.01
CA ASP A 513 20.34 21.88 8.45
C ASP A 513 21.36 22.48 9.44
N ASP A 514 21.50 21.94 10.65
CA ASP A 514 22.54 22.36 11.59
C ASP A 514 23.94 21.98 11.05
N ASP A 515 24.90 22.91 11.18
CA ASP A 515 26.32 22.64 10.91
C ASP A 515 26.86 21.53 11.84
N LEU A 516 27.74 20.68 11.31
CA LEU A 516 28.37 19.64 12.14
C LEU A 516 29.31 20.23 13.20
N GLU A 517 29.13 19.79 14.45
CA GLU A 517 30.04 20.09 15.55
C GLU A 517 31.44 19.47 15.31
N GLU A 518 32.46 20.02 15.96
CA GLU A 518 33.85 19.54 15.79
C GLU A 518 34.01 18.04 16.16
N ASP A 519 33.28 17.56 17.18
CA ASP A 519 33.29 16.14 17.56
C ASP A 519 32.61 15.25 16.50
N GLN A 520 31.59 15.78 15.80
CA GLN A 520 30.88 15.09 14.72
C GLN A 520 31.73 15.01 13.45
N LEU A 521 32.41 16.10 13.06
CA LEU A 521 33.39 16.10 11.97
C LEU A 521 34.54 15.13 12.25
N LYS A 522 35.04 15.13 13.48
CA LYS A 522 36.07 14.17 13.92
C LYS A 522 35.57 12.73 13.85
N MET A 523 34.33 12.48 14.26
CA MET A 523 33.71 11.16 14.14
C MET A 523 33.60 10.74 12.67
N TYR A 524 33.15 11.63 11.78
CA TYR A 524 33.09 11.34 10.35
C TYR A 524 34.44 10.90 9.80
N GLN A 525 35.52 11.62 10.12
CA GLN A 525 36.88 11.24 9.73
C GLN A 525 37.26 9.84 10.24
N GLN A 526 36.84 9.50 11.45
CA GLN A 526 37.02 8.15 12.00
C GLN A 526 36.18 7.12 11.26
N LEU A 527 34.91 7.41 10.93
CA LEU A 527 34.04 6.51 10.17
C LEU A 527 34.59 6.23 8.77
N ALA A 528 35.12 7.25 8.09
CA ALA A 528 35.76 7.11 6.78
C ALA A 528 36.99 6.17 6.80
N GLN A 529 37.63 6.01 7.96
CA GLN A 529 38.78 5.12 8.17
C GLN A 529 38.42 3.83 8.90
N LEU A 530 37.14 3.65 9.27
CA LEU A 530 36.72 2.55 10.14
C LEU A 530 36.93 1.19 9.48
N PHE A 531 36.81 1.12 8.15
CA PHE A 531 37.04 -0.12 7.40
C PHE A 531 38.36 -0.01 6.65
N ASN A 532 39.19 -1.05 6.80
CA ASN A 532 40.39 -1.18 5.98
C ASN A 532 40.02 -1.61 4.54
N GLY A 533 41.00 -1.67 3.64
CA GLY A 533 40.78 -2.12 2.25
C GLY A 533 40.25 -3.56 2.08
N GLN A 534 40.10 -4.32 3.18
CA GLN A 534 39.48 -5.65 3.20
C GLN A 534 38.05 -5.65 3.77
N GLY A 535 37.48 -4.46 4.07
CA GLY A 535 36.16 -4.33 4.69
C GLY A 535 36.11 -4.74 6.17
N LYS A 536 37.27 -4.94 6.83
CA LYS A 536 37.32 -5.25 8.26
C LYS A 536 37.44 -3.98 9.09
N VAL A 537 36.81 -4.00 10.26
CA VAL A 537 36.90 -2.90 11.24
C VAL A 537 38.35 -2.70 11.69
N ASP A 538 38.91 -1.52 11.45
CA ASP A 538 40.24 -1.13 11.89
C ASP A 538 40.27 -1.01 13.42
N LYS A 539 41.17 -1.75 14.05
CA LYS A 539 41.25 -1.86 15.51
C LYS A 539 41.62 -0.53 16.17
N SER A 540 42.46 0.29 15.54
CA SER A 540 42.91 1.56 16.07
C SER A 540 41.79 2.60 16.05
N VAL A 541 41.08 2.69 14.92
CA VAL A 541 39.91 3.58 14.76
C VAL A 541 38.78 3.17 15.68
N ARG A 542 38.51 1.86 15.79
CA ARG A 542 37.54 1.30 16.74
C ARG A 542 37.88 1.63 18.20
N GLN A 543 39.16 1.60 18.57
CA GLN A 543 39.59 2.01 19.92
C GLN A 543 39.36 3.50 20.17
N ALA A 544 39.62 4.35 19.17
CA ALA A 544 39.40 5.77 19.24
C ALA A 544 37.90 6.10 19.39
N LEU A 545 37.03 5.50 18.57
CA LEU A 545 35.57 5.68 18.65
C LEU A 545 35.01 5.20 19.98
N THR A 546 35.42 4.02 20.46
CA THR A 546 34.85 3.42 21.68
C THR A 546 35.43 3.95 22.99
N GLY A 547 36.29 4.96 22.95
CA GLY A 547 36.99 5.50 24.12
C GLY A 547 37.85 4.48 24.86
N ALA A 548 38.19 3.36 24.21
CA ALA A 548 39.05 2.33 24.79
C ALA A 548 40.51 2.77 24.67
N SER A 549 40.84 3.91 25.29
CA SER A 549 42.24 4.26 25.51
C SER A 549 42.86 3.12 26.31
N ARG A 550 43.96 2.55 25.81
CA ARG A 550 44.81 1.70 26.64
C ARG A 550 45.14 2.55 27.86
N GLY A 551 44.53 2.24 29.00
CA GLY A 551 44.94 2.80 30.29
C GLY A 551 46.46 2.74 30.32
N PRO A 552 47.13 3.86 30.69
CA PRO A 552 48.56 4.03 30.49
C PRO A 552 49.25 2.74 30.92
N ALA A 553 49.85 2.03 29.94
CA ALA A 553 50.61 0.84 30.24
C ALA A 553 51.55 1.25 31.36
N ALA A 554 51.44 0.62 32.53
CA ALA A 554 52.19 1.00 33.72
C ALA A 554 53.68 1.07 33.33
N VAL A 555 54.14 2.28 33.07
CA VAL A 555 55.55 2.56 32.83
C VAL A 555 56.19 2.34 34.19
N PRO A 556 57.19 1.45 34.32
CA PRO A 556 57.90 1.31 35.59
C PRO A 556 58.46 2.68 35.97
N VAL A 557 58.02 3.17 37.13
CA VAL A 557 58.34 4.49 37.67
C VAL A 557 59.85 4.61 37.82
N GLN A 558 60.48 5.42 36.98
CA GLN A 558 61.76 6.04 37.30
C GLN A 558 61.48 7.46 37.81
N VAL A 559 61.73 7.62 39.10
CA VAL A 559 61.59 8.87 39.86
C VAL A 559 62.61 9.89 39.33
N SER A 560 62.15 11.06 38.88
CA SER A 560 62.96 12.28 38.88
C SER A 560 62.06 13.51 38.99
N GLN A 561 62.61 14.48 39.71
CA GLN A 561 61.91 15.52 40.47
C GLN A 561 61.40 16.70 39.65
N ALA A 562 60.29 17.26 40.15
CA ALA A 562 59.77 18.64 40.14
C ALA A 562 60.43 19.70 39.25
N VAL A 563 59.60 20.53 38.60
CA VAL A 563 59.44 21.99 38.83
C VAL A 563 58.13 22.45 38.13
N ALA A 564 57.25 23.15 38.86
CA ALA A 564 56.18 24.04 38.34
C ALA A 564 56.71 25.50 38.39
N PRO A 565 56.13 26.57 37.76
CA PRO A 565 54.73 26.98 37.98
C PRO A 565 54.03 27.86 36.88
N VAL A 566 52.81 28.33 37.21
CA VAL A 566 52.14 29.64 36.90
C VAL A 566 51.01 29.71 35.84
N LEU A 567 49.77 29.78 36.36
CA LEU A 567 48.63 30.74 36.18
C LEU A 567 48.34 31.53 34.89
N ALA A 568 47.05 31.51 34.48
CA ALA A 568 46.10 32.65 34.24
C ALA A 568 44.70 32.06 33.85
N GLN A 569 43.56 32.21 34.56
CA GLN A 569 42.56 33.32 34.64
C GLN A 569 42.35 34.08 33.31
N SER A 570 41.18 34.44 32.77
CA SER A 570 39.75 34.54 33.15
C SER A 570 38.95 34.72 31.81
N VAL A 571 37.62 34.63 31.66
CA VAL A 571 36.58 35.64 31.95
C VAL A 571 35.20 35.08 31.50
N LEU A 572 34.16 35.40 32.29
CA LEU A 572 32.72 35.28 32.03
C LEU A 572 32.20 36.21 30.91
N LEU A 573 31.14 35.80 30.20
CA LEU A 573 30.16 36.76 29.70
C LEU A 573 28.74 36.16 29.69
N SER A 574 27.84 36.99 30.22
CA SER A 574 26.45 36.76 30.59
C SER A 574 25.46 37.35 29.57
N ASP A 575 24.36 36.63 29.38
CA ASP A 575 22.95 37.03 29.20
C ASP A 575 22.48 38.09 28.17
N ILE A 576 21.28 37.80 27.63
CA ILE A 576 19.97 38.51 27.67
C ILE A 576 19.26 38.63 26.27
N ILE A 577 17.95 38.27 26.27
CA ILE A 577 16.78 38.71 25.45
C ILE A 577 16.51 37.84 24.19
N HIS A 578 15.32 37.33 23.82
CA HIS A 578 13.93 37.80 23.99
C HIS A 578 12.89 36.64 23.96
N THR A 579 11.88 36.72 24.84
CA THR A 579 10.59 36.03 24.70
C THR A 579 9.71 36.76 23.68
N GLN A 580 9.13 36.05 22.71
CA GLN A 580 7.96 36.56 21.97
C GLN A 580 6.89 35.47 21.82
N ALA A 581 5.72 35.78 22.38
CA ALA A 581 4.48 35.04 22.22
C ALA A 581 3.84 35.42 20.88
N MET A 582 3.48 34.42 20.07
CA MET A 582 2.61 34.61 18.91
C MET A 582 1.20 34.14 19.24
N ARG A 583 0.27 35.06 18.98
CA ARG A 583 -1.18 34.92 19.12
C ARG A 583 -1.71 33.94 18.06
N SER A 584 -2.71 33.16 18.45
CA SER A 584 -3.55 32.35 17.56
C SER A 584 -4.39 33.24 16.64
N ASP A 585 -4.26 33.06 15.33
CA ASP A 585 -5.16 33.63 14.30
C ASP A 585 -6.23 32.59 13.90
N PRO A 586 -7.53 32.93 13.87
CA PRO A 586 -8.62 31.98 13.68
C PRO A 586 -9.03 31.89 12.20
N LEU A 587 -8.25 31.18 11.38
CA LEU A 587 -8.65 30.76 10.02
C LEU A 587 -8.24 29.31 9.71
N SER A 588 -8.34 28.42 10.71
CA SER A 588 -8.02 26.99 10.59
C SER A 588 -9.25 26.12 10.26
N ARG A 589 -10.16 26.57 9.40
CA ARG A 589 -11.26 25.74 8.89
C ARG A 589 -11.24 25.76 7.37
N ALA A 590 -11.15 24.55 6.80
CA ALA A 590 -11.07 24.20 5.38
C ALA A 590 -9.67 24.26 4.73
N ARG A 591 -8.78 23.32 5.09
CA ARG A 591 -7.75 22.77 4.19
C ARG A 591 -7.50 21.31 4.54
N GLY A 592 -7.83 20.42 3.62
CA GLY A 592 -7.69 18.99 3.78
C GLY A 592 -7.48 18.32 2.44
N TRP A 593 -6.54 18.84 1.64
CA TRP A 593 -6.19 18.29 0.33
C TRP A 593 -4.70 18.54 0.07
N TYR A 594 -3.96 17.45 -0.14
CA TYR A 594 -2.55 17.29 -0.55
C TYR A 594 -1.46 18.13 0.17
N GLU A 595 -0.64 17.49 1.02
CA GLU A 595 0.61 18.06 1.55
C GLU A 595 1.78 17.60 0.68
N GLY A 596 2.19 18.41 -0.29
CA GLY A 596 3.50 18.28 -0.95
C GLY A 596 4.67 18.67 -0.03
N PRO A 597 5.93 18.45 -0.45
CA PRO A 597 7.11 18.82 0.35
C PRO A 597 7.08 20.32 0.66
N ARG A 598 7.25 20.69 1.92
CA ARG A 598 7.13 22.09 2.38
C ARG A 598 8.37 22.94 2.14
N ASP A 599 9.45 22.37 1.61
CA ASP A 599 10.73 23.06 1.50
C ASP A 599 11.05 23.42 0.04
N ALA A 600 11.12 24.74 -0.19
CA ALA A 600 11.24 25.36 -1.50
C ALA A 600 12.62 25.24 -2.17
N GLN A 601 13.53 24.40 -1.66
CA GLN A 601 14.96 24.43 -2.04
C GLN A 601 15.40 23.38 -3.06
N ASP A 602 14.58 22.35 -3.34
CA ASP A 602 15.00 21.19 -4.14
C ASP A 602 14.26 21.02 -5.48
N VAL A 603 14.07 22.13 -6.19
CA VAL A 603 13.65 22.10 -7.60
C VAL A 603 14.93 21.96 -8.43
N PRO A 604 14.97 21.18 -9.53
CA PRO A 604 15.94 21.46 -10.60
C PRO A 604 15.94 22.98 -10.81
N ALA A 605 17.11 23.62 -10.97
CA ALA A 605 17.14 25.04 -11.23
C ALA A 605 16.36 25.29 -12.53
N LEU A 606 15.07 25.61 -12.40
CA LEU A 606 14.17 25.84 -13.50
C LEU A 606 14.12 27.34 -13.69
N GLU A 607 14.47 27.79 -14.88
CA GLU A 607 14.21 29.17 -15.24
C GLU A 607 12.78 29.26 -15.74
N TRP A 608 11.96 30.02 -15.01
CA TRP A 608 10.57 30.28 -15.36
C TRP A 608 10.47 31.46 -16.32
N GLY A 609 9.78 31.24 -17.42
CA GLY A 609 9.48 32.25 -18.42
C GLY A 609 8.38 33.19 -17.94
N PRO A 610 8.16 34.32 -18.64
CA PRO A 610 7.02 35.17 -18.36
C PRO A 610 5.72 34.45 -18.71
N LYS A 611 4.63 34.86 -18.04
CA LYS A 611 3.25 34.51 -18.44
C LYS A 611 3.02 34.89 -19.90
N SER A 612 2.29 34.06 -20.63
CA SER A 612 1.86 34.37 -21.99
C SER A 612 1.02 35.65 -22.05
N PRO A 613 1.09 36.45 -23.13
CA PRO A 613 0.42 37.75 -23.20
C PRO A 613 -1.12 37.65 -23.24
N LYS A 614 -1.64 36.47 -23.56
CA LYS A 614 -3.06 36.13 -23.58
C LYS A 614 -3.23 34.65 -23.27
N GLU A 615 -4.45 34.27 -22.95
CA GLU A 615 -4.87 32.87 -23.01
C GLU A 615 -4.73 32.34 -24.45
N MET A 616 -4.44 31.06 -24.52
CA MET A 616 -4.16 30.36 -25.77
C MET A 616 -4.59 28.92 -25.65
N THR A 617 -4.89 28.31 -26.78
CA THR A 617 -5.12 26.86 -26.87
C THR A 617 -3.86 26.09 -26.50
N PHE A 618 -3.98 24.79 -26.20
CA PHE A 618 -2.84 23.96 -25.84
C PHE A 618 -1.77 23.90 -26.95
N GLU A 619 -2.19 23.80 -28.21
CA GLU A 619 -1.24 23.81 -29.34
C GLU A 619 -0.59 25.19 -29.54
N GLU A 620 -1.34 26.28 -29.35
CA GLU A 620 -0.73 27.62 -29.33
C GLU A 620 0.24 27.78 -28.15
N ALA A 621 0.00 27.16 -26.99
CA ALA A 621 0.91 27.13 -25.84
C ALA A 621 2.20 26.37 -26.14
N LYS A 622 2.12 25.23 -26.83
CA LYS A 622 3.29 24.51 -27.32
C LYS A 622 4.07 25.32 -28.34
N VAL A 623 3.38 25.96 -29.29
CA VAL A 623 4.01 26.85 -30.26
C VAL A 623 4.62 28.07 -29.57
N TYR A 624 3.98 28.62 -28.55
CA TYR A 624 4.51 29.73 -27.76
C TYR A 624 5.80 29.33 -27.03
N ALA A 625 5.80 28.19 -26.33
CA ALA A 625 7.01 27.64 -25.70
C ALA A 625 8.11 27.36 -26.73
N ALA A 626 7.74 26.78 -27.88
CA ALA A 626 8.64 26.53 -28.99
C ALA A 626 9.14 27.82 -29.66
N SER A 627 8.36 28.89 -29.75
CA SER A 627 8.81 30.13 -30.38
C SER A 627 9.95 30.82 -29.62
N ARG A 628 10.13 30.45 -28.34
CA ARG A 628 11.23 30.89 -27.47
C ARG A 628 12.52 30.06 -27.70
N LEU A 629 12.55 29.14 -28.67
CA LEU A 629 13.58 28.10 -28.96
C LEU A 629 14.98 28.58 -29.38
N SER A 630 15.47 29.73 -28.92
CA SER A 630 16.92 29.89 -28.85
C SER A 630 17.53 29.15 -27.65
N LYS A 631 16.73 28.67 -26.66
CA LYS A 631 17.26 28.12 -25.40
C LYS A 631 16.32 27.15 -24.64
N GLY A 632 16.00 25.97 -25.19
CA GLY A 632 15.49 24.81 -24.40
C GLY A 632 14.16 24.98 -23.66
N TRP A 633 13.31 25.94 -24.05
CA TRP A 633 12.04 26.19 -23.37
C TRP A 633 10.96 25.14 -23.73
N ARG A 634 10.22 24.70 -22.72
CA ARG A 634 9.09 23.76 -22.81
C ARG A 634 7.92 24.23 -21.93
N LEU A 635 6.76 23.58 -22.08
CA LEU A 635 5.71 23.69 -21.06
C LEU A 635 6.14 22.93 -19.79
N PRO A 636 5.79 23.43 -18.61
CA PRO A 636 6.06 22.77 -17.34
C PRO A 636 5.18 21.53 -17.19
N THR A 637 5.69 20.50 -16.56
CA THR A 637 4.88 19.38 -16.08
C THR A 637 3.88 19.86 -15.03
N ILE A 638 2.84 19.07 -14.76
CA ILE A 638 1.83 19.48 -13.77
C ILE A 638 2.45 19.66 -12.39
N TRP A 639 3.39 18.79 -12.04
CA TRP A 639 4.16 18.88 -10.80
C TRP A 639 4.96 20.18 -10.69
N GLU A 640 5.66 20.60 -11.76
CA GLU A 640 6.40 21.86 -11.76
C GLU A 640 5.47 23.08 -11.57
N LEU A 641 4.26 23.05 -12.12
CA LEU A 641 3.25 24.10 -11.88
C LEU A 641 2.77 24.09 -10.42
N GLU A 642 2.50 22.91 -9.83
CA GLU A 642 2.10 22.79 -8.42
C GLU A 642 3.19 23.35 -7.50
N MET A 643 4.45 23.07 -7.80
CA MET A 643 5.59 23.65 -7.09
C MET A 643 5.61 25.17 -7.21
N LEU A 644 5.44 25.71 -8.43
CA LEU A 644 5.40 27.16 -8.64
C LEU A 644 4.27 27.82 -7.81
N TYR A 645 3.10 27.18 -7.78
CA TYR A 645 1.95 27.63 -6.99
C TYR A 645 2.22 27.63 -5.48
N GLN A 646 2.98 26.64 -4.99
CA GLN A 646 3.37 26.54 -3.58
C GLN A 646 4.45 27.55 -3.18
N GLN A 647 5.41 27.82 -4.07
CA GLN A 647 6.60 28.64 -3.78
C GLN A 647 6.32 30.15 -3.84
N ASP A 648 5.56 30.62 -4.83
CA ASP A 648 5.50 32.06 -5.13
C ASP A 648 4.11 32.68 -4.93
N ARG A 649 3.93 33.32 -3.77
CA ARG A 649 2.72 34.11 -3.46
C ARG A 649 2.53 35.32 -4.39
N LEU A 650 3.58 35.81 -5.06
CA LEU A 650 3.52 36.99 -5.94
C LEU A 650 3.13 36.64 -7.39
N LEU A 651 3.19 35.36 -7.77
CA LEU A 651 2.74 34.86 -9.07
C LEU A 651 1.30 34.36 -9.07
N ARG A 652 0.58 34.46 -7.94
CA ARG A 652 -0.85 34.20 -7.87
C ARG A 652 -1.60 35.27 -8.64
N ASP A 653 -1.87 34.98 -9.90
CA ASP A 653 -2.98 35.59 -10.60
C ASP A 653 -4.19 34.66 -10.61
N ASP A 654 -5.29 35.18 -11.10
CA ASP A 654 -6.57 34.48 -11.24
C ASP A 654 -6.63 33.56 -12.47
N GLY A 655 -5.46 33.24 -13.06
CA GLY A 655 -5.37 32.49 -14.30
C GLY A 655 -5.25 30.97 -14.11
N SER A 656 -5.62 30.25 -15.16
CA SER A 656 -5.32 28.84 -15.37
C SER A 656 -4.08 28.68 -16.26
N TYR A 657 -3.25 27.66 -16.01
CA TYR A 657 -1.99 27.44 -16.72
C TYR A 657 -1.90 26.05 -17.32
N TRP A 658 -1.57 25.98 -18.62
CA TRP A 658 -1.31 24.73 -19.32
C TRP A 658 -0.07 24.00 -18.79
N SER A 659 -0.25 22.71 -18.51
CA SER A 659 0.82 21.75 -18.30
C SER A 659 1.21 21.05 -19.59
N GLY A 660 2.50 20.76 -19.79
CA GLY A 660 2.99 19.86 -20.84
C GLY A 660 2.64 18.38 -20.61
N THR A 661 2.05 18.02 -19.47
CA THR A 661 1.58 16.67 -19.17
C THR A 661 0.25 16.41 -19.87
N LEU A 662 0.22 15.39 -20.73
CA LEU A 662 -0.99 14.94 -21.43
C LEU A 662 -1.75 13.89 -20.63
N ILE A 663 -3.06 13.79 -20.83
CA ILE A 663 -3.86 12.66 -20.36
C ILE A 663 -3.76 11.56 -21.42
N HIS A 664 -3.36 10.36 -21.02
CA HIS A 664 -3.29 9.21 -21.93
C HIS A 664 -4.66 8.92 -22.54
N ASP A 665 -4.70 8.75 -23.86
CA ASP A 665 -5.88 8.40 -24.65
C ASP A 665 -7.06 9.40 -24.62
N HIS A 666 -6.81 10.65 -24.21
CA HIS A 666 -7.82 11.72 -24.19
C HIS A 666 -7.34 12.99 -24.90
N PRO A 667 -8.22 13.74 -25.62
CA PRO A 667 -7.87 15.02 -26.26
C PRO A 667 -7.68 16.20 -25.29
N ASP A 668 -7.34 15.94 -24.02
CA ASP A 668 -7.24 16.94 -22.97
C ASP A 668 -5.81 17.04 -22.43
N ALA A 669 -5.48 18.21 -21.90
CA ALA A 669 -4.21 18.46 -21.23
C ALA A 669 -4.46 18.93 -19.80
N TRP A 670 -3.51 18.63 -18.90
CA TRP A 670 -3.62 19.09 -17.52
C TRP A 670 -3.45 20.61 -17.43
N VAL A 671 -4.18 21.21 -16.50
CA VAL A 671 -4.21 22.63 -16.19
C VAL A 671 -4.12 22.79 -14.67
N LEU A 672 -3.36 23.80 -14.21
CA LEU A 672 -3.39 24.22 -12.80
C LEU A 672 -4.05 25.59 -12.68
N TYR A 673 -5.04 25.71 -11.81
CA TYR A 673 -5.69 26.97 -11.47
C TYR A 673 -4.91 27.67 -10.35
N PHE A 674 -4.36 28.86 -10.62
CA PHE A 674 -3.53 29.57 -9.63
C PHE A 674 -4.34 30.34 -8.58
N PHE A 675 -5.66 30.45 -8.76
CA PHE A 675 -6.52 31.14 -7.79
C PHE A 675 -6.83 30.29 -6.54
N ASP A 676 -6.93 28.97 -6.69
CA ASP A 676 -7.20 28.01 -5.60
C ASP A 676 -6.16 26.89 -5.48
N GLY A 677 -5.40 26.61 -6.53
CA GLY A 677 -4.43 25.52 -6.59
C GLY A 677 -5.02 24.21 -7.10
N ASP A 678 -6.22 24.24 -7.68
CA ASP A 678 -6.88 23.04 -8.18
C ASP A 678 -6.23 22.60 -9.50
N VAL A 679 -5.93 21.30 -9.58
CA VAL A 679 -5.47 20.63 -10.79
C VAL A 679 -6.69 20.06 -11.51
N ASP A 680 -6.86 20.43 -12.77
CA ASP A 680 -7.93 19.92 -13.61
C ASP A 680 -7.41 19.63 -15.02
N HIS A 681 -8.30 19.20 -15.90
CA HIS A 681 -8.03 18.93 -17.29
C HIS A 681 -8.90 19.82 -18.16
N GLY A 682 -8.27 20.47 -19.14
CA GLY A 682 -8.96 21.31 -20.10
C GLY A 682 -8.98 20.64 -21.46
N PHE A 683 -10.06 20.84 -22.22
CA PHE A 683 -10.05 20.48 -23.63
C PHE A 683 -8.94 21.28 -24.30
N MET A 684 -8.12 20.65 -25.16
CA MET A 684 -6.97 21.33 -25.78
C MET A 684 -7.33 22.58 -26.59
N GLY A 685 -8.62 22.77 -26.94
CA GLY A 685 -9.14 23.96 -27.60
C GLY A 685 -9.54 25.11 -26.66
N ASP A 686 -9.55 24.90 -25.35
CA ASP A 686 -9.89 25.92 -24.37
C ASP A 686 -8.75 26.95 -24.21
N GLY A 687 -9.09 28.14 -23.73
CA GLY A 687 -8.11 29.17 -23.41
C GLY A 687 -7.50 28.91 -22.04
N SER A 688 -6.18 28.81 -21.95
CA SER A 688 -5.44 28.95 -20.68
C SER A 688 -4.10 29.64 -20.94
N TYR A 689 -3.50 30.20 -19.89
CA TYR A 689 -2.20 30.82 -20.00
C TYR A 689 -1.10 29.76 -20.13
N ALA A 690 0.05 30.17 -20.66
CA ALA A 690 1.25 29.35 -20.68
C ALA A 690 2.36 30.07 -19.92
N ARG A 691 3.11 29.34 -19.10
CA ARG A 691 4.36 29.82 -18.53
C ARG A 691 5.41 28.77 -18.85
N CYS A 692 6.39 29.12 -19.66
CA CYS A 692 7.39 28.14 -20.10
C CYS A 692 8.42 27.91 -18.99
N VAL A 693 9.03 26.73 -18.97
CA VAL A 693 10.22 26.43 -18.16
C VAL A 693 11.35 25.97 -19.06
N ARG A 694 12.58 26.15 -18.60
CA ARG A 694 13.72 25.45 -19.14
C ARG A 694 14.60 24.95 -18.01
N ASP A 695 15.27 23.84 -18.27
CA ASP A 695 16.27 23.32 -17.35
C ASP A 695 17.51 24.23 -17.42
N VAL A 696 17.99 24.70 -16.26
CA VAL A 696 19.25 25.44 -16.17
C VAL A 696 20.37 24.43 -15.95
N ASP A 697 21.27 24.31 -16.91
CA ASP A 697 22.49 23.51 -16.74
C ASP A 697 23.32 24.12 -15.60
N VAL A 698 23.36 23.44 -14.45
CA VAL A 698 24.09 23.87 -13.25
C VAL A 698 25.62 23.86 -13.46
N PHE A 699 26.10 23.44 -14.63
CA PHE A 699 27.53 23.24 -14.93
C PHE A 699 28.19 24.30 -15.84
N THR A 700 27.50 25.37 -16.22
CA THR A 700 28.14 26.51 -16.92
C THR A 700 28.46 27.65 -15.95
N PHE A 701 29.58 27.54 -15.25
CA PHE A 701 30.30 28.65 -14.61
C PHE A 701 31.77 28.64 -15.01
#